data_AF-A0A4E9DUQ2-F1
#
_entry.id   AF-A0A4E9DUQ2-F1
#
_cell.length_a   1.000
_cell.length_b   1.000
_cell.length_c   1.000
_cell.angle_alpha   90.00
_cell.angle_beta   90.00
_cell.angle_gamma   90.00
#
_symmetry.space_group_name_H-M   'P 1'
#
loop_
_entity.id
_entity.type
_entity.pdbx_description
1 polymer ?
#
loop_
_entity_poly.entity_id
_entity_poly.type
_entity_poly.pdbx_seq_one_letter_code
_entity_poly.pdbx_strand_id
1 'polypeptide(L)'
;MDSEPRQQHFLEGKTIIVAGAGIAGSAFVIALRKLWNPKLKEPTIILYDRDSPDVTAQREGYTVSLAGYDTSGGLLALRKLDLLDEILDNAVAGLNDDGAFKIWGPAWNEFASFRHKPIDGLPSSSVRIARKDLRQVLHNNLRPSDAVQWNSRCVSARRLEDGRVCVQVAKGYNESEMVSEEICDVLIAADGANSKLRTNLRPEDGLEFAGAILRGGISRFDGPPPTPINKDWGFMLSGTGASCFFSPVDKNSVVWGVGHLEADQVPRLDLNDEEMVQQVIETCLQLGKELQEPFRTIVHYTDPKTVFAINTHDKKPFHHEEIDTIPVVFIGDSNHAVSPFAGFGANLALCDGLDLAQKLCNGQSVEDSVMAYDDLAVSRAFPILQRSRERLISGHRSGEHQSYGIMKRSHYACDQCRRSKRGCDAPPLLGPASSAGNNRVNGDYSVSSPASASEGGHKSCSYCAKTNKTCTMNWAWSQIQAASILSAVAAAPPPPPPPRQASGSFGESADARVKRERLVSAQAFDDKSVSSMPRQANTAAPYVFQQPDAPGSRSEFSGLHTVAHPSVVAGPSTSTSAVVQANYSTGYAHPTHPPGRSANHLPLSMYTMQGSRMPNQYNNTLAGSQLGPTNSQSPADDAWSRDESTRIKRRRTSSTWAGRRTHSLSPFSVDQTMMTNSNNQFISTNLLQIYHDVLEHNLSCWLTEVTCPYRAPGYITGGNYAPTEWGSSWSNRIYRRTINLDHAISTSKLTRLTHSENQASAKALQLSIMAFATQWAQGSRRQRQSFPADDETPEDILDDITEEFDRNIQRNIWEQAKRALQDVADIESYRVATAELIFGLTQKPWTHDDEPDRTTRNHNPLSTPRSEVDMKSLNAELGDIISRDGLPVFMERAARKMHALKFRFDSGRRGVTGPLTSPKNSDALSMMNPEDRGTVGLLYWLAVMLDTVSSSMSERPVVVADADSQHDDADDDLDATTNGRWNVPLFIQDSLEQPHMYHAVHWPCSYESAAEAVTKSAPVKVLLFRHISYLQNILRRGGRGKKVEETIANTTSLYRYWNMTHGAFFKELLRDYESVPGRLQSWFVCISAHWNLGALMLADLIEYVDENEIGETDASYGRLSSKMVTKMRESSAKELSELARVSTPSQNLTSLATPQMSHFHHAVSEATILTEPWTILLIRAFAKATMVFLQEAKDYLEYGPTASTNPSSDFQESMHRAQDCIKGLWILGKKSDMARKSADTLAAAMRKLRL
;
A
#
# COMPACT_ATOMS: atom_id res chain seq x y z
N MET A 1 -62.80 16.76 6.23
CA MET A 1 -62.06 15.73 7.00
C MET A 1 -61.93 14.57 6.06
N ASP A 2 -61.02 14.74 5.12
CA ASP A 2 -60.83 13.79 4.04
C ASP A 2 -59.67 12.93 4.47
N SER A 3 -59.95 11.64 4.71
CA SER A 3 -58.94 10.70 5.16
C SER A 3 -57.94 10.50 4.04
N GLU A 4 -56.67 10.80 4.29
CA GLU A 4 -55.58 10.37 3.41
C GLU A 4 -55.72 8.86 3.13
N PRO A 5 -55.57 8.43 1.87
CA PRO A 5 -55.66 7.01 1.55
C PRO A 5 -54.56 6.29 2.30
N ARG A 6 -54.92 5.29 3.12
CA ARG A 6 -53.93 4.44 3.79
C ARG A 6 -53.05 3.80 2.72
N GLN A 7 -51.80 4.22 2.67
CA GLN A 7 -50.85 3.76 1.66
C GLN A 7 -50.69 2.24 1.81
N GLN A 8 -51.23 1.51 0.84
CA GLN A 8 -51.29 0.06 0.90
C GLN A 8 -49.90 -0.51 0.66
N HIS A 9 -49.49 -1.51 1.46
CA HIS A 9 -48.18 -2.13 1.27
C HIS A 9 -48.11 -2.79 -0.11
N PHE A 10 -47.05 -2.52 -0.88
CA PHE A 10 -46.97 -2.87 -2.30
C PHE A 10 -47.11 -4.38 -2.60
N LEU A 11 -46.75 -5.25 -1.64
CA LEU A 11 -46.96 -6.71 -1.70
C LEU A 11 -48.28 -7.22 -1.09
N GLU A 12 -49.15 -6.36 -0.55
CA GLU A 12 -50.37 -6.82 0.15
C GLU A 12 -51.30 -7.59 -0.80
N GLY A 13 -51.54 -8.87 -0.48
CA GLY A 13 -52.36 -9.76 -1.28
C GLY A 13 -51.85 -10.04 -2.70
N LYS A 14 -50.59 -9.69 -3.03
CA LYS A 14 -49.92 -9.98 -4.30
C LYS A 14 -49.47 -11.44 -4.40
N THR A 15 -49.05 -11.87 -5.58
CA THR A 15 -48.49 -13.22 -5.81
C THR A 15 -46.98 -13.15 -6.03
N ILE A 16 -46.22 -13.98 -5.31
CA ILE A 16 -44.78 -14.12 -5.41
C ILE A 16 -44.46 -15.55 -5.83
N ILE A 17 -43.76 -15.73 -6.95
CA ILE A 17 -43.20 -17.04 -7.32
C ILE A 17 -41.75 -17.10 -6.82
N VAL A 18 -41.38 -18.21 -6.18
CA VAL A 18 -40.00 -18.49 -5.76
C VAL A 18 -39.51 -19.73 -6.52
N ALA A 19 -38.57 -19.52 -7.42
CA ALA A 19 -38.00 -20.54 -8.29
C ALA A 19 -36.79 -21.19 -7.61
N GLY A 20 -37.00 -22.33 -6.94
CA GLY A 20 -35.96 -23.12 -6.27
C GLY A 20 -36.16 -23.20 -4.76
N ALA A 21 -36.55 -24.38 -4.25
CA ALA A 21 -36.71 -24.64 -2.82
C ALA A 21 -35.40 -25.07 -2.13
N GLY A 22 -34.27 -24.54 -2.61
CA GLY A 22 -32.97 -24.66 -1.94
C GLY A 22 -32.87 -23.79 -0.69
N ILE A 23 -31.65 -23.62 -0.17
CA ILE A 23 -31.39 -22.88 1.07
C ILE A 23 -31.92 -21.44 0.99
N ALA A 24 -31.58 -20.69 -0.07
CA ALA A 24 -31.97 -19.28 -0.20
C ALA A 24 -33.49 -19.09 -0.35
N GLY A 25 -34.13 -19.82 -1.27
CA GLY A 25 -35.57 -19.73 -1.49
C GLY A 25 -36.39 -20.16 -0.27
N SER A 26 -35.98 -21.23 0.42
CA SER A 26 -36.68 -21.66 1.64
C SER A 26 -36.49 -20.65 2.79
N ALA A 27 -35.27 -20.15 2.99
CA ALA A 27 -35.00 -19.10 3.99
C ALA A 27 -35.78 -17.81 3.71
N PHE A 28 -35.91 -17.42 2.43
CA PHE A 28 -36.73 -16.28 2.01
C PHE A 28 -38.20 -16.45 2.39
N VAL A 29 -38.81 -17.60 2.09
CA VAL A 29 -40.24 -17.84 2.39
C VAL A 29 -40.49 -17.83 3.90
N ILE A 30 -39.63 -18.48 4.69
CA ILE A 30 -39.71 -18.48 6.17
C ILE A 30 -39.54 -17.06 6.72
N ALA A 31 -38.53 -16.32 6.25
CA ALA A 31 -38.30 -14.94 6.65
C ALA A 31 -39.49 -14.03 6.34
N LEU A 32 -40.03 -14.09 5.13
CA LEU A 32 -41.17 -13.27 4.71
C LEU A 32 -42.41 -13.60 5.56
N ARG A 33 -42.73 -14.89 5.75
CA ARG A 33 -43.86 -15.35 6.59
C ARG A 33 -43.70 -15.04 8.08
N LYS A 34 -42.48 -14.79 8.55
CA LYS A 34 -42.17 -14.40 9.94
C LYS A 34 -42.18 -12.88 10.15
N LEU A 35 -41.70 -12.13 9.16
CA LEU A 35 -41.56 -10.66 9.23
C LEU A 35 -42.81 -9.91 8.72
N TRP A 36 -43.73 -10.59 8.04
CA TRP A 36 -44.97 -9.98 7.53
C TRP A 36 -45.86 -9.43 8.65
N ASN A 37 -46.41 -8.23 8.44
CA ASN A 37 -47.32 -7.59 9.38
C ASN A 37 -48.71 -8.28 9.36
N PRO A 38 -49.15 -8.92 10.47
CA PRO A 38 -50.40 -9.70 10.49
C PRO A 38 -51.69 -8.86 10.38
N LYS A 39 -51.58 -7.53 10.29
CA LYS A 39 -52.71 -6.64 9.98
C LYS A 39 -52.94 -6.44 8.48
N LEU A 40 -52.01 -6.89 7.63
CA LEU A 40 -52.06 -6.80 6.17
C LEU A 40 -52.34 -8.19 5.59
N LYS A 41 -53.15 -8.27 4.53
CA LYS A 41 -53.39 -9.51 3.79
C LYS A 41 -52.06 -10.04 3.23
N GLU A 42 -51.62 -11.20 3.72
CA GLU A 42 -50.36 -11.79 3.29
C GLU A 42 -50.31 -12.03 1.75
N PRO A 43 -49.11 -11.98 1.13
CA PRO A 43 -48.95 -12.39 -0.27
C PRO A 43 -49.18 -13.90 -0.43
N THR A 44 -49.67 -14.30 -1.60
CA THR A 44 -49.64 -15.70 -2.06
C THR A 44 -48.21 -16.02 -2.46
N ILE A 45 -47.63 -17.11 -1.92
CA ILE A 45 -46.28 -17.56 -2.27
C ILE A 45 -46.40 -18.91 -2.97
N ILE A 46 -45.73 -19.08 -4.11
CA ILE A 46 -45.66 -20.35 -4.83
C ILE A 46 -44.18 -20.74 -4.97
N LEU A 47 -43.77 -21.75 -4.22
CA LEU A 47 -42.38 -22.21 -4.14
C LEU A 47 -42.19 -23.46 -5.01
N TYR A 48 -41.47 -23.35 -6.13
CA TYR A 48 -41.21 -24.46 -7.06
C TYR A 48 -39.83 -25.09 -6.83
N ASP A 49 -39.71 -26.40 -7.08
CA ASP A 49 -38.39 -27.05 -7.23
C ASP A 49 -38.40 -28.11 -8.34
N ARG A 50 -37.32 -28.15 -9.12
CA ARG A 50 -37.13 -29.03 -10.30
C ARG A 50 -36.85 -30.48 -9.94
N ASP A 51 -36.25 -30.72 -8.78
CA ASP A 51 -35.90 -32.07 -8.32
C ASP A 51 -37.08 -32.64 -7.50
N SER A 52 -37.05 -33.95 -7.21
CA SER A 52 -37.98 -34.57 -6.26
C SER A 52 -37.41 -34.49 -4.82
N PRO A 53 -38.20 -34.76 -3.78
CA PRO A 53 -37.69 -34.92 -2.42
C PRO A 53 -36.59 -35.99 -2.33
N ASP A 54 -36.79 -37.14 -2.99
CA ASP A 54 -35.85 -38.27 -2.97
C ASP A 54 -34.56 -37.95 -3.73
N VAL A 55 -34.68 -37.36 -4.92
CA VAL A 55 -33.55 -36.93 -5.76
C VAL A 55 -32.74 -35.83 -5.06
N THR A 56 -33.40 -34.96 -4.30
CA THR A 56 -32.76 -34.00 -3.40
C THR A 56 -31.97 -34.72 -2.31
N ALA A 57 -32.63 -35.59 -1.53
CA ALA A 57 -32.01 -36.28 -0.39
C ALA A 57 -30.79 -37.12 -0.80
N GLN A 58 -30.83 -37.74 -1.98
CA GLN A 58 -29.72 -38.53 -2.54
C GLN A 58 -28.51 -37.68 -2.95
N ARG A 59 -28.71 -36.44 -3.39
CA ARG A 59 -27.63 -35.54 -3.87
C ARG A 59 -26.97 -34.71 -2.77
N GLU A 60 -27.55 -34.65 -1.58
CA GLU A 60 -27.14 -33.73 -0.49
C GLU A 60 -26.43 -34.43 0.69
N GLY A 61 -25.78 -35.58 0.41
CA GLY A 61 -25.08 -36.41 1.40
C GLY A 61 -23.76 -35.87 1.98
N TYR A 62 -23.38 -34.62 1.70
CA TYR A 62 -22.17 -33.97 2.23
C TYR A 62 -22.50 -32.88 3.25
N THR A 63 -21.53 -32.54 4.11
CA THR A 63 -21.69 -31.51 5.14
C THR A 63 -21.33 -30.11 4.64
N VAL A 64 -22.08 -29.10 5.07
CA VAL A 64 -21.80 -27.66 4.88
C VAL A 64 -21.32 -27.03 6.18
N SER A 65 -20.54 -25.95 6.08
CA SER A 65 -20.12 -25.16 7.25
C SER A 65 -21.04 -23.97 7.42
N LEU A 66 -21.69 -23.90 8.58
CA LEU A 66 -22.40 -22.71 9.02
C LEU A 66 -21.50 -21.93 9.97
N ALA A 67 -21.22 -20.68 9.66
CA ALA A 67 -20.39 -19.79 10.44
C ALA A 67 -21.24 -19.00 11.45
N GLY A 68 -20.68 -18.79 12.64
CA GLY A 68 -21.21 -17.97 13.73
C GLY A 68 -20.16 -17.04 14.33
N TYR A 69 -18.99 -16.88 13.69
CA TYR A 69 -17.94 -15.91 14.06
C TYR A 69 -17.93 -14.64 13.18
N ASP A 70 -18.79 -14.57 12.17
CA ASP A 70 -18.85 -13.51 11.15
C ASP A 70 -20.30 -13.01 11.03
N THR A 71 -20.51 -11.72 10.79
CA THR A 71 -21.86 -11.14 10.62
C THR A 71 -22.53 -11.61 9.33
N SER A 72 -21.74 -12.10 8.37
CA SER A 72 -22.16 -12.82 7.16
C SER A 72 -22.45 -14.31 7.40
N GLY A 73 -22.41 -14.76 8.66
CA GLY A 73 -22.49 -16.16 9.06
C GLY A 73 -23.92 -16.71 9.15
N GLY A 74 -24.13 -17.90 8.58
CA GLY A 74 -25.44 -18.54 8.49
C GLY A 74 -26.08 -18.87 9.84
N LEU A 75 -25.29 -19.08 10.90
CA LEU A 75 -25.84 -19.28 12.25
C LEU A 75 -26.51 -18.01 12.80
N LEU A 76 -26.03 -16.81 12.42
CA LEU A 76 -26.67 -15.55 12.79
C LEU A 76 -28.00 -15.34 12.04
N ALA A 77 -28.05 -15.72 10.76
CA ALA A 77 -29.28 -15.72 9.98
C ALA A 77 -30.31 -16.73 10.54
N LEU A 78 -29.89 -17.97 10.80
CA LEU A 78 -30.75 -19.00 11.40
C LEU A 78 -31.26 -18.62 12.79
N ARG A 79 -30.46 -17.92 13.61
CA ARG A 79 -30.95 -17.32 14.87
C ARG A 79 -32.02 -16.27 14.62
N LYS A 80 -31.85 -15.36 13.65
CA LYS A 80 -32.88 -14.39 13.27
C LYS A 80 -34.15 -15.07 12.71
N LEU A 81 -34.05 -16.29 12.18
CA LEU A 81 -35.18 -17.12 11.74
C LEU A 81 -35.84 -17.94 12.88
N ASP A 82 -35.27 -17.99 14.08
CA ASP A 82 -35.61 -18.89 15.21
C ASP A 82 -35.36 -20.39 14.93
N LEU A 83 -34.56 -20.71 13.91
CA LEU A 83 -34.21 -22.09 13.51
C LEU A 83 -32.88 -22.58 14.11
N LEU A 84 -32.27 -21.82 15.01
CA LEU A 84 -30.93 -22.10 15.51
C LEU A 84 -30.85 -23.46 16.22
N ASP A 85 -31.80 -23.74 17.13
CA ASP A 85 -31.72 -24.93 17.98
C ASP A 85 -31.95 -26.23 17.18
N GLU A 86 -32.93 -26.24 16.25
CA GLU A 86 -33.14 -27.37 15.32
C GLU A 86 -31.88 -27.67 14.48
N ILE A 87 -31.14 -26.64 14.05
CA ILE A 87 -29.91 -26.79 13.28
C ILE A 87 -28.75 -27.30 14.15
N LEU A 88 -28.72 -26.97 15.44
CA LEU A 88 -27.72 -27.47 16.37
C LEU A 88 -27.99 -28.93 16.73
N ASP A 89 -29.24 -29.34 16.95
CA ASP A 89 -29.61 -30.74 17.20
C ASP A 89 -29.27 -31.66 16.00
N ASN A 90 -29.21 -31.11 14.78
CA ASN A 90 -28.79 -31.81 13.57
C ASN A 90 -27.31 -31.59 13.19
N ALA A 91 -26.50 -30.96 14.04
CA ALA A 91 -25.09 -30.71 13.75
C ALA A 91 -24.21 -31.97 13.96
N VAL A 92 -23.40 -32.28 12.94
CA VAL A 92 -22.47 -33.42 12.88
C VAL A 92 -21.18 -33.15 13.65
N ALA A 93 -20.68 -31.91 13.63
CA ALA A 93 -19.46 -31.50 14.33
C ALA A 93 -19.47 -29.99 14.66
N GLY A 94 -18.60 -29.55 15.58
CA GLY A 94 -18.47 -28.14 15.99
C GLY A 94 -19.34 -27.72 17.18
N LEU A 95 -20.09 -28.64 17.80
CA LEU A 95 -20.76 -28.41 19.09
C LEU A 95 -19.80 -28.64 20.26
N ASN A 96 -19.99 -27.92 21.37
CA ASN A 96 -19.30 -28.16 22.65
C ASN A 96 -17.76 -28.25 22.53
N ASP A 97 -17.16 -27.42 21.66
CA ASP A 97 -15.74 -27.42 21.28
C ASP A 97 -15.22 -28.72 20.62
N ASP A 98 -16.06 -29.69 20.25
CA ASP A 98 -15.61 -30.92 19.59
C ASP A 98 -15.41 -30.74 18.07
N GLY A 99 -14.22 -31.12 17.61
CA GLY A 99 -13.73 -30.85 16.26
C GLY A 99 -13.29 -29.40 16.02
N ALA A 100 -12.47 -29.18 14.99
CA ALA A 100 -12.16 -27.86 14.43
C ALA A 100 -11.77 -27.96 12.96
N PHE A 101 -11.81 -26.82 12.26
CA PHE A 101 -11.18 -26.68 10.95
C PHE A 101 -9.65 -26.67 11.11
N LYS A 102 -8.94 -27.43 10.27
CA LYS A 102 -7.48 -27.62 10.32
C LYS A 102 -6.83 -27.52 8.94
N ILE A 103 -5.52 -27.30 8.98
CA ILE A 103 -4.64 -27.56 7.83
C ILE A 103 -3.64 -28.64 8.26
N TRP A 104 -3.39 -29.61 7.39
CA TRP A 104 -2.45 -30.71 7.59
C TRP A 104 -1.38 -30.74 6.51
N GLY A 105 -0.19 -31.24 6.85
CA GLY A 105 0.82 -31.64 5.89
C GLY A 105 0.59 -33.04 5.33
N PRO A 106 1.38 -33.48 4.33
CA PRO A 106 1.21 -34.79 3.69
C PRO A 106 1.30 -35.97 4.67
N ALA A 107 1.94 -35.78 5.83
CA ALA A 107 2.09 -36.79 6.88
C ALA A 107 1.07 -36.63 8.05
N TRP A 108 -0.10 -36.03 7.78
CA TRP A 108 -1.17 -35.75 8.77
C TRP A 108 -0.75 -34.87 9.96
N ASN A 109 0.44 -34.28 9.90
CA ASN A 109 0.94 -33.34 10.90
C ASN A 109 0.15 -32.04 10.84
N GLU A 110 -0.30 -31.54 11.99
CA GLU A 110 -1.12 -30.33 12.10
C GLU A 110 -0.29 -29.07 11.76
N PHE A 111 -0.65 -28.39 10.67
CA PHE A 111 -0.12 -27.09 10.25
C PHE A 111 -1.02 -25.92 10.64
N ALA A 112 -2.28 -26.15 11.00
CA ALA A 112 -3.12 -25.14 11.66
C ALA A 112 -4.32 -25.80 12.34
N SER A 113 -4.88 -25.11 13.34
CA SER A 113 -6.23 -25.34 13.82
C SER A 113 -6.92 -24.00 14.08
N PHE A 114 -8.10 -23.82 13.51
CA PHE A 114 -8.86 -22.58 13.53
C PHE A 114 -10.06 -22.75 14.45
N ARG A 115 -10.04 -22.02 15.58
CA ARG A 115 -11.11 -21.99 16.60
C ARG A 115 -11.45 -20.54 16.90
N HIS A 116 -12.39 -20.00 16.14
CA HIS A 116 -12.91 -18.64 16.38
C HIS A 116 -13.81 -18.62 17.61
N LYS A 117 -13.98 -17.46 18.25
CA LYS A 117 -15.06 -17.25 19.24
C LYS A 117 -16.40 -17.08 18.49
N PRO A 118 -17.53 -17.62 18.98
CA PRO A 118 -18.83 -17.21 18.47
C PRO A 118 -19.13 -15.73 18.70
N ILE A 119 -19.95 -15.16 17.83
CA ILE A 119 -20.72 -13.94 18.07
C ILE A 119 -21.65 -14.18 19.25
N ASP A 120 -21.79 -13.19 20.12
CA ASP A 120 -22.52 -13.36 21.38
C ASP A 120 -23.99 -13.75 21.17
N GLY A 121 -24.43 -14.76 21.94
CA GLY A 121 -25.72 -15.43 21.76
C GLY A 121 -25.76 -16.45 20.62
N LEU A 122 -24.62 -16.97 20.16
CA LEU A 122 -24.52 -18.23 19.39
C LEU A 122 -23.68 -19.25 20.20
N PRO A 123 -24.08 -20.53 20.29
CA PRO A 123 -23.39 -21.52 21.10
C PRO A 123 -22.17 -22.17 20.42
N SER A 124 -21.93 -21.89 19.13
CA SER A 124 -20.72 -22.30 18.41
C SER A 124 -20.31 -21.27 17.36
N SER A 125 -19.00 -21.16 17.12
CA SER A 125 -18.42 -20.32 16.08
C SER A 125 -18.51 -20.93 14.69
N SER A 126 -18.53 -22.25 14.57
CA SER A 126 -18.93 -22.92 13.32
C SER A 126 -19.37 -24.35 13.58
N VAL A 127 -20.46 -24.75 12.94
CA VAL A 127 -20.94 -26.14 12.93
C VAL A 127 -20.87 -26.73 11.53
N ARG A 128 -20.70 -28.05 11.47
CA ARG A 128 -20.89 -28.87 10.27
C ARG A 128 -22.26 -29.54 10.37
N ILE A 129 -23.13 -29.34 9.39
CA ILE A 129 -24.44 -30.01 9.27
C ILE A 129 -24.54 -30.66 7.90
N ALA A 130 -25.18 -31.83 7.78
CA ALA A 130 -25.41 -32.44 6.47
C ALA A 130 -26.38 -31.56 5.66
N ARG A 131 -26.10 -31.36 4.38
CA ARG A 131 -26.86 -30.41 3.55
C ARG A 131 -28.36 -30.76 3.50
N LYS A 132 -28.67 -32.05 3.41
CA LYS A 132 -30.04 -32.59 3.52
C LYS A 132 -30.77 -32.18 4.81
N ASP A 133 -30.08 -32.14 5.95
CA ASP A 133 -30.71 -31.94 7.26
C ASP A 133 -30.95 -30.45 7.53
N LEU A 134 -30.03 -29.58 7.10
CA LEU A 134 -30.25 -28.13 6.99
C LEU A 134 -31.47 -27.83 6.10
N ARG A 135 -31.60 -28.50 4.95
CA ARG A 135 -32.75 -28.34 4.05
C ARG A 135 -34.05 -28.86 4.69
N GLN A 136 -34.00 -29.99 5.40
CA GLN A 136 -35.16 -30.56 6.09
C GLN A 136 -35.68 -29.63 7.20
N VAL A 137 -34.81 -29.03 8.02
CA VAL A 137 -35.22 -28.05 9.05
C VAL A 137 -35.90 -26.83 8.43
N LEU A 138 -35.35 -26.29 7.32
CA LEU A 138 -36.01 -25.22 6.57
C LEU A 138 -37.38 -25.67 6.03
N HIS A 139 -37.49 -26.88 5.48
CA HIS A 139 -38.74 -27.38 4.88
C HIS A 139 -39.80 -27.74 5.92
N ASN A 140 -39.42 -28.21 7.10
CA ASN A 140 -40.32 -28.43 8.25
C ASN A 140 -40.99 -27.12 8.71
N ASN A 141 -40.30 -25.99 8.52
CA ASN A 141 -40.76 -24.66 8.94
C ASN A 141 -41.47 -23.86 7.82
N LEU A 142 -41.73 -24.49 6.66
CA LEU A 142 -42.66 -23.95 5.67
C LEU A 142 -44.11 -24.20 6.11
N ARG A 143 -45.00 -23.21 5.93
CA ARG A 143 -46.43 -23.40 6.19
C ARG A 143 -47.02 -24.36 5.14
N PRO A 144 -48.08 -25.14 5.44
CA PRO A 144 -48.72 -26.02 4.45
C PRO A 144 -49.26 -25.30 3.20
N SER A 145 -49.53 -24.00 3.28
CA SER A 145 -49.88 -23.14 2.14
C SER A 145 -48.71 -22.84 1.20
N ASP A 146 -47.49 -22.89 1.72
CA ASP A 146 -46.25 -22.51 1.05
C ASP A 146 -45.42 -23.76 0.68
N ALA A 147 -46.07 -24.93 0.69
CA ALA A 147 -45.45 -26.23 0.46
C ALA A 147 -44.89 -26.35 -0.96
N VAL A 148 -43.69 -26.91 -1.05
CA VAL A 148 -42.90 -27.00 -2.29
C VAL A 148 -43.66 -27.75 -3.39
N GLN A 149 -43.81 -27.09 -4.52
CA GLN A 149 -44.28 -27.66 -5.78
C GLN A 149 -43.10 -28.37 -6.47
N TRP A 150 -42.86 -29.62 -6.07
CA TRP A 150 -41.77 -30.47 -6.57
C TRP A 150 -41.92 -30.86 -8.05
N ASN A 151 -40.85 -31.38 -8.65
CA ASN A 151 -40.76 -31.79 -10.06
C ASN A 151 -41.22 -30.69 -11.05
N SER A 152 -41.01 -29.42 -10.70
CA SER A 152 -41.54 -28.23 -11.39
C SER A 152 -40.43 -27.19 -11.54
N ARG A 153 -40.02 -26.91 -12.78
CA ARG A 153 -38.86 -26.08 -13.13
C ARG A 153 -39.30 -24.80 -13.84
N CYS A 154 -39.09 -23.65 -13.22
CA CYS A 154 -39.16 -22.37 -13.93
C CYS A 154 -38.05 -22.33 -15.01
N VAL A 155 -38.43 -22.16 -16.28
CA VAL A 155 -37.50 -22.20 -17.42
C VAL A 155 -37.28 -20.84 -18.08
N SER A 156 -38.27 -19.96 -18.03
CA SER A 156 -38.18 -18.59 -18.54
C SER A 156 -39.10 -17.66 -17.75
N ALA A 157 -38.86 -16.35 -17.86
CA ALA A 157 -39.74 -15.31 -17.36
C ALA A 157 -39.81 -14.15 -18.36
N ARG A 158 -40.95 -13.46 -18.42
CA ARG A 158 -41.14 -12.24 -19.21
C ARG A 158 -42.10 -11.29 -18.51
N ARG A 159 -41.96 -9.98 -18.76
CA ARG A 159 -42.97 -9.00 -18.34
C ARG A 159 -44.25 -9.14 -19.18
N LEU A 160 -45.38 -8.80 -18.58
CA LEU A 160 -46.68 -8.60 -19.22
C LEU A 160 -46.98 -7.09 -19.35
N GLU A 161 -47.95 -6.74 -20.21
CA GLU A 161 -48.40 -5.36 -20.44
C GLU A 161 -48.97 -4.69 -19.17
N ASP A 162 -49.50 -5.47 -18.23
CA ASP A 162 -50.01 -5.00 -16.93
C ASP A 162 -48.93 -4.85 -15.84
N GLY A 163 -47.67 -5.01 -16.23
CA GLY A 163 -46.50 -4.87 -15.35
C GLY A 163 -46.05 -6.15 -14.65
N ARG A 164 -46.90 -7.20 -14.59
CA ARG A 164 -46.60 -8.46 -13.88
C ARG A 164 -45.61 -9.34 -14.65
N VAL A 165 -45.10 -10.38 -13.98
CA VAL A 165 -44.20 -11.38 -14.57
C VAL A 165 -44.98 -12.65 -14.92
N CYS A 166 -44.88 -13.09 -16.17
CA CYS A 166 -45.28 -14.42 -16.60
C CYS A 166 -44.06 -15.36 -16.56
N VAL A 167 -44.20 -16.49 -15.88
CA VAL A 167 -43.17 -17.49 -15.65
C VAL A 167 -43.57 -18.80 -16.30
N GLN A 168 -42.73 -19.34 -17.19
CA GLN A 168 -42.97 -20.66 -17.76
C GLN A 168 -42.45 -21.73 -16.81
N VAL A 169 -43.33 -22.65 -16.41
CA VAL A 169 -43.03 -23.72 -15.46
C VAL A 169 -43.19 -25.07 -16.15
N ALA A 170 -42.08 -25.78 -16.37
CA ALA A 170 -42.08 -27.14 -16.90
C ALA A 170 -42.23 -28.14 -15.75
N LYS A 171 -43.28 -28.97 -15.77
CA LYS A 171 -43.64 -29.91 -14.71
C LYS A 171 -43.58 -31.36 -15.21
N GLY A 172 -42.90 -32.22 -14.46
CA GLY A 172 -42.58 -33.60 -14.87
C GLY A 172 -41.14 -33.76 -15.32
N TYR A 173 -40.84 -34.86 -16.02
CA TYR A 173 -39.51 -35.17 -16.55
C TYR A 173 -39.58 -35.67 -18.00
N ASN A 174 -38.58 -35.31 -18.80
CA ASN A 174 -38.36 -35.76 -20.17
C ASN A 174 -39.61 -35.57 -21.06
N GLU A 175 -39.98 -36.58 -21.86
CA GLU A 175 -41.11 -36.56 -22.81
C GLU A 175 -42.50 -36.37 -22.16
N SER A 176 -42.56 -36.26 -20.83
CA SER A 176 -43.78 -35.96 -20.06
C SER A 176 -43.80 -34.55 -19.46
N GLU A 177 -42.82 -33.68 -19.75
CA GLU A 177 -42.83 -32.29 -19.28
C GLU A 177 -44.03 -31.50 -19.85
N MET A 178 -44.98 -31.17 -18.98
CA MET A 178 -46.05 -30.22 -19.29
C MET A 178 -45.60 -28.81 -18.91
N VAL A 179 -45.63 -27.86 -19.85
CA VAL A 179 -45.30 -26.45 -19.59
C VAL A 179 -46.59 -25.66 -19.32
N SER A 180 -46.69 -25.02 -18.17
CA SER A 180 -47.71 -24.01 -17.86
C SER A 180 -47.11 -22.60 -17.85
N GLU A 181 -47.99 -21.59 -17.94
CA GLU A 181 -47.64 -20.18 -17.77
C GLU A 181 -48.31 -19.65 -16.50
N GLU A 182 -47.49 -19.30 -15.51
CA GLU A 182 -47.91 -18.86 -14.18
C GLU A 182 -47.63 -17.35 -14.02
N ILE A 183 -48.55 -16.60 -13.43
CA ILE A 183 -48.43 -15.13 -13.34
C ILE A 183 -48.22 -14.68 -11.89
N CYS A 184 -47.18 -13.89 -11.65
CA CYS A 184 -46.84 -13.30 -10.36
C CYS A 184 -46.53 -11.80 -10.46
N ASP A 185 -46.65 -11.09 -9.35
CA ASP A 185 -46.23 -9.69 -9.22
C ASP A 185 -44.71 -9.55 -9.05
N VAL A 186 -44.06 -10.52 -8.39
CA VAL A 186 -42.60 -10.59 -8.21
C VAL A 186 -42.12 -12.03 -8.34
N LEU A 187 -40.98 -12.24 -9.01
CA LEU A 187 -40.29 -13.52 -9.15
C LEU A 187 -38.97 -13.51 -8.38
N ILE A 188 -38.77 -14.48 -7.49
CA ILE A 188 -37.52 -14.68 -6.77
C ILE A 188 -36.77 -15.87 -7.40
N ALA A 189 -35.66 -15.59 -8.07
CA ALA A 189 -34.81 -16.59 -8.72
C ALA A 189 -33.80 -17.17 -7.71
N ALA A 190 -34.04 -18.38 -7.23
CA ALA A 190 -33.22 -19.10 -6.25
C ALA A 190 -32.76 -20.48 -6.77
N ASP A 191 -32.74 -20.68 -8.10
CA ASP A 191 -32.56 -21.98 -8.77
C ASP A 191 -31.09 -22.44 -8.88
N GLY A 192 -30.19 -21.70 -8.23
CA GLY A 192 -28.79 -22.06 -8.00
C GLY A 192 -27.82 -21.59 -9.09
N ALA A 193 -26.55 -22.01 -8.99
CA ALA A 193 -25.46 -21.56 -9.87
C ALA A 193 -25.77 -21.72 -11.38
N ASN A 194 -26.41 -22.83 -11.75
CA ASN A 194 -26.86 -23.12 -13.12
C ASN A 194 -28.26 -22.54 -13.41
N SER A 195 -28.53 -21.32 -12.93
CA SER A 195 -29.85 -20.67 -13.01
C SER A 195 -30.34 -20.56 -14.45
N LYS A 196 -31.50 -21.16 -14.74
CA LYS A 196 -32.16 -21.04 -16.04
C LYS A 196 -32.80 -19.67 -16.22
N LEU A 197 -33.28 -19.08 -15.12
CA LEU A 197 -33.78 -17.70 -15.13
C LEU A 197 -32.66 -16.70 -15.43
N ARG A 198 -31.44 -16.87 -14.88
CA ARG A 198 -30.31 -15.98 -15.22
C ARG A 198 -29.86 -16.18 -16.67
N THR A 199 -29.77 -17.41 -17.18
CA THR A 199 -29.48 -17.64 -18.61
C THR A 199 -30.56 -17.06 -19.53
N ASN A 200 -31.83 -17.04 -19.12
CA ASN A 200 -32.92 -16.48 -19.93
C ASN A 200 -32.95 -14.95 -19.92
N LEU A 201 -32.71 -14.30 -18.78
CA LEU A 201 -32.82 -12.86 -18.61
C LEU A 201 -31.48 -12.11 -18.79
N ARG A 202 -30.35 -12.81 -18.61
CA ARG A 202 -28.99 -12.27 -18.68
C ARG A 202 -28.07 -13.31 -19.38
N PRO A 203 -28.26 -13.57 -20.69
CA PRO A 203 -27.60 -14.69 -21.38
C PRO A 203 -26.06 -14.63 -21.37
N GLU A 204 -25.48 -13.42 -21.43
CA GLU A 204 -24.02 -13.20 -21.35
C GLU A 204 -23.45 -13.39 -19.93
N ASP A 205 -24.30 -13.50 -18.91
CA ASP A 205 -23.94 -13.54 -17.49
C ASP A 205 -23.80 -15.00 -16.99
N GLY A 206 -22.87 -15.71 -17.63
CA GLY A 206 -22.59 -17.13 -17.44
C GLY A 206 -21.91 -17.50 -16.12
N LEU A 207 -21.63 -18.80 -15.93
CA LEU A 207 -20.70 -19.26 -14.89
C LEU A 207 -19.27 -19.20 -15.44
N GLU A 208 -18.35 -18.58 -14.71
CA GLU A 208 -16.92 -18.58 -15.05
C GLU A 208 -16.25 -19.84 -14.50
N PHE A 209 -15.47 -20.57 -15.31
CA PHE A 209 -14.65 -21.67 -14.81
C PHE A 209 -13.42 -21.13 -14.08
N ALA A 210 -13.24 -21.51 -12.82
CA ALA A 210 -12.23 -20.94 -11.93
C ALA A 210 -10.84 -21.62 -12.04
N GLY A 211 -10.61 -22.46 -13.05
CA GLY A 211 -9.31 -23.09 -13.33
C GLY A 211 -8.90 -24.23 -12.38
N ALA A 212 -9.87 -24.84 -11.69
CA ALA A 212 -9.63 -25.98 -10.81
C ALA A 212 -10.77 -27.01 -10.86
N ILE A 213 -10.40 -28.27 -10.62
CA ILE A 213 -11.35 -29.40 -10.56
C ILE A 213 -11.22 -30.09 -9.21
N LEU A 214 -12.35 -30.36 -8.56
CA LEU A 214 -12.43 -31.08 -7.29
C LEU A 214 -12.98 -32.49 -7.56
N ARG A 215 -12.17 -33.53 -7.31
CA ARG A 215 -12.53 -34.95 -7.47
C ARG A 215 -12.54 -35.64 -6.12
N GLY A 216 -13.53 -36.49 -5.82
CA GLY A 216 -13.65 -37.08 -4.49
C GLY A 216 -14.85 -38.00 -4.33
N GLY A 217 -15.24 -38.26 -3.07
CA GLY A 217 -16.40 -39.07 -2.73
C GLY A 217 -16.67 -39.10 -1.22
N ILE A 218 -17.56 -39.99 -0.77
CA ILE A 218 -17.83 -40.26 0.64
C ILE A 218 -17.34 -41.67 0.98
N SER A 219 -16.45 -41.77 1.95
CA SER A 219 -15.97 -43.04 2.50
C SER A 219 -16.80 -43.44 3.70
N ARG A 220 -17.19 -44.73 3.77
CA ARG A 220 -17.93 -45.29 4.92
C ARG A 220 -17.14 -46.43 5.55
N PHE A 221 -17.11 -46.46 6.87
CA PHE A 221 -16.33 -47.43 7.66
C PHE A 221 -17.25 -48.22 8.60
N ASP A 222 -16.88 -49.46 8.90
CA ASP A 222 -17.61 -50.32 9.86
C ASP A 222 -17.54 -49.82 11.32
N GLY A 223 -16.73 -48.79 11.57
CA GLY A 223 -16.58 -48.09 12.85
C GLY A 223 -16.33 -46.59 12.63
N PRO A 224 -15.80 -45.86 13.63
CA PRO A 224 -15.45 -44.46 13.44
C PRO A 224 -14.36 -44.29 12.37
N PRO A 225 -14.35 -43.16 11.63
CA PRO A 225 -13.29 -42.86 10.67
C PRO A 225 -11.87 -42.86 11.27
N PRO A 226 -10.83 -42.92 10.44
CA PRO A 226 -9.46 -42.72 10.89
C PRO A 226 -9.25 -41.39 11.63
N THR A 227 -8.41 -41.38 12.67
CA THR A 227 -7.95 -40.14 13.32
C THR A 227 -6.98 -39.42 12.36
N PRO A 228 -7.04 -38.08 12.16
CA PRO A 228 -7.82 -37.07 12.91
C PRO A 228 -9.21 -36.73 12.35
N ILE A 229 -9.58 -37.26 11.18
CA ILE A 229 -10.80 -36.88 10.43
C ILE A 229 -12.11 -37.43 11.02
N ASN A 230 -12.05 -38.16 12.12
CA ASN A 230 -13.21 -38.57 12.93
C ASN A 230 -13.77 -37.47 13.84
N LYS A 231 -13.09 -36.32 13.93
CA LYS A 231 -13.51 -35.16 14.73
C LYS A 231 -13.19 -33.84 14.03
N ASP A 232 -11.98 -33.70 13.52
CA ASP A 232 -11.54 -32.49 12.84
C ASP A 232 -11.85 -32.55 11.33
N TRP A 233 -11.93 -31.39 10.68
CA TRP A 233 -12.15 -31.25 9.23
C TRP A 233 -11.19 -30.21 8.64
N GLY A 234 -11.06 -30.13 7.32
CA GLY A 234 -10.22 -29.13 6.65
C GLY A 234 -9.36 -29.69 5.53
N PHE A 235 -8.21 -29.07 5.27
CA PHE A 235 -7.39 -29.36 4.09
C PHE A 235 -6.03 -29.99 4.44
N MET A 236 -5.64 -31.01 3.68
CA MET A 236 -4.25 -31.42 3.55
C MET A 236 -3.62 -30.75 2.33
N LEU A 237 -2.41 -30.22 2.47
CA LEU A 237 -1.66 -29.61 1.37
C LEU A 237 -0.52 -30.55 0.95
N SER A 238 -0.46 -30.94 -0.33
CA SER A 238 0.56 -31.87 -0.84
C SER A 238 1.96 -31.25 -1.00
N GLY A 239 2.04 -29.94 -1.24
CA GLY A 239 3.24 -29.25 -1.73
C GLY A 239 3.51 -29.46 -3.24
N THR A 240 2.81 -30.39 -3.90
CA THR A 240 2.95 -30.69 -5.34
C THR A 240 1.85 -30.07 -6.21
N GLY A 241 1.07 -29.14 -5.66
CA GLY A 241 -0.03 -28.46 -6.37
C GLY A 241 -1.42 -29.10 -6.18
N ALA A 242 -1.52 -30.25 -5.51
CA ALA A 242 -2.80 -30.83 -5.08
C ALA A 242 -3.15 -30.40 -3.65
N SER A 243 -4.44 -30.17 -3.36
CA SER A 243 -4.95 -30.07 -1.99
C SER A 243 -6.04 -31.13 -1.78
N CYS A 244 -6.20 -31.67 -0.58
CA CYS A 244 -7.27 -32.63 -0.30
C CYS A 244 -8.11 -32.17 0.89
N PHE A 245 -9.39 -31.91 0.66
CA PHE A 245 -10.35 -31.62 1.72
C PHE A 245 -10.84 -32.92 2.39
N PHE A 246 -11.13 -32.85 3.69
CA PHE A 246 -11.77 -33.91 4.47
C PHE A 246 -12.78 -33.30 5.45
N SER A 247 -13.94 -33.94 5.63
CA SER A 247 -14.89 -33.62 6.70
C SER A 247 -15.72 -34.84 7.11
N PRO A 248 -16.02 -35.04 8.41
CA PRO A 248 -17.13 -35.89 8.83
C PRO A 248 -18.41 -35.61 8.06
N VAL A 249 -19.15 -36.67 7.76
CA VAL A 249 -20.52 -36.65 7.24
C VAL A 249 -21.48 -37.22 8.29
N ASP A 250 -21.08 -38.29 8.96
CA ASP A 250 -21.72 -38.83 10.17
C ASP A 250 -20.66 -39.49 11.09
N LYS A 251 -21.08 -40.33 12.04
CA LYS A 251 -20.19 -41.02 13.00
C LYS A 251 -19.25 -42.06 12.37
N ASN A 252 -19.59 -42.56 11.18
CA ASN A 252 -18.95 -43.66 10.46
C ASN A 252 -18.52 -43.27 9.04
N SER A 253 -18.75 -42.02 8.59
CA SER A 253 -18.45 -41.60 7.22
C SER A 253 -17.81 -40.22 7.10
N VAL A 254 -16.97 -40.05 6.06
CA VAL A 254 -16.23 -38.81 5.75
C VAL A 254 -16.34 -38.50 4.26
N VAL A 255 -16.68 -37.24 3.93
CA VAL A 255 -16.49 -36.71 2.58
C VAL A 255 -15.05 -36.26 2.42
N TRP A 256 -14.43 -36.67 1.32
CA TRP A 256 -13.08 -36.28 0.94
C TRP A 256 -13.04 -35.81 -0.52
N GLY A 257 -12.05 -34.99 -0.88
CA GLY A 257 -11.84 -34.63 -2.28
C GLY A 257 -10.53 -33.91 -2.55
N VAL A 258 -9.82 -34.37 -3.58
CA VAL A 258 -8.60 -33.77 -4.11
C VAL A 258 -8.96 -32.66 -5.10
N GLY A 259 -8.53 -31.44 -4.79
CA GLY A 259 -8.51 -30.30 -5.70
C GLY A 259 -7.17 -30.20 -6.42
N HIS A 260 -7.21 -29.80 -7.69
CA HIS A 260 -6.03 -29.51 -8.50
C HIS A 260 -6.33 -28.39 -9.53
N LEU A 261 -5.31 -27.66 -9.96
CA LEU A 261 -5.43 -26.64 -11.02
C LEU A 261 -5.34 -27.30 -12.40
N GLU A 262 -6.34 -27.08 -13.24
CA GLU A 262 -6.45 -27.66 -14.57
C GLU A 262 -6.99 -26.61 -15.54
N ALA A 263 -6.40 -26.54 -16.74
CA ALA A 263 -6.76 -25.53 -17.75
C ALA A 263 -8.09 -25.85 -18.42
N ASP A 264 -8.34 -27.13 -18.69
CA ASP A 264 -9.54 -27.64 -19.34
C ASP A 264 -10.52 -28.23 -18.32
N GLN A 265 -11.81 -28.21 -18.66
CA GLN A 265 -12.87 -28.82 -17.88
C GLN A 265 -13.01 -30.33 -18.18
N VAL A 266 -13.32 -31.16 -17.18
CA VAL A 266 -13.72 -32.55 -17.45
C VAL A 266 -15.21 -32.64 -17.84
N PRO A 267 -15.62 -33.68 -18.61
CA PRO A 267 -17.01 -34.03 -18.79
C PRO A 267 -17.74 -34.27 -17.46
N ARG A 268 -19.06 -34.13 -17.47
CA ARG A 268 -19.90 -34.51 -16.32
C ARG A 268 -19.78 -36.02 -16.08
N LEU A 269 -19.40 -36.40 -14.86
CA LEU A 269 -19.40 -37.80 -14.41
C LEU A 269 -20.81 -38.41 -14.50
N ASP A 270 -20.91 -39.58 -15.12
CA ASP A 270 -22.03 -40.51 -14.89
C ASP A 270 -21.64 -41.50 -13.78
N LEU A 271 -22.56 -41.73 -12.84
CA LEU A 271 -22.40 -42.67 -11.72
C LEU A 271 -22.80 -44.11 -12.08
N ASN A 272 -23.37 -44.32 -13.27
CA ASN A 272 -23.69 -45.63 -13.82
C ASN A 272 -22.53 -46.19 -14.68
N ASP A 273 -21.53 -45.36 -14.99
CA ASP A 273 -20.33 -45.76 -15.72
C ASP A 273 -19.22 -46.12 -14.71
N GLU A 274 -19.03 -47.42 -14.49
CA GLU A 274 -18.03 -47.93 -13.55
C GLU A 274 -16.59 -47.58 -13.96
N GLU A 275 -16.31 -47.40 -15.26
CA GLU A 275 -14.98 -47.02 -15.76
C GLU A 275 -14.68 -45.55 -15.47
N MET A 276 -15.63 -44.63 -15.72
CA MET A 276 -15.50 -43.23 -15.33
C MET A 276 -15.36 -43.06 -13.82
N VAL A 277 -16.15 -43.78 -13.02
CA VAL A 277 -16.08 -43.72 -11.55
C VAL A 277 -14.71 -44.21 -11.05
N GLN A 278 -14.22 -45.34 -11.58
CA GLN A 278 -12.90 -45.87 -11.24
C GLN A 278 -11.76 -44.94 -11.68
N GLN A 279 -11.86 -44.32 -12.87
CA GLN A 279 -10.88 -43.35 -13.36
C GLN A 279 -10.78 -42.12 -12.46
N VAL A 280 -11.89 -41.62 -11.90
CA VAL A 280 -11.88 -40.51 -10.94
C VAL A 280 -11.16 -40.91 -9.65
N ILE A 281 -11.41 -42.12 -9.12
CA ILE A 281 -10.73 -42.64 -7.92
C ILE A 281 -9.22 -42.79 -8.16
N GLU A 282 -8.80 -43.36 -9.30
CA GLU A 282 -7.40 -43.55 -9.63
C GLU A 282 -6.67 -42.21 -9.87
N THR A 283 -7.34 -41.24 -10.51
CA THR A 283 -6.84 -39.87 -10.64
C THR A 283 -6.59 -39.23 -9.28
N CYS A 284 -7.50 -39.41 -8.31
CA CYS A 284 -7.31 -38.94 -6.94
C CYS A 284 -6.12 -39.59 -6.23
N LEU A 285 -5.91 -40.90 -6.40
CA LEU A 285 -4.74 -41.60 -5.85
C LEU A 285 -3.43 -41.09 -6.46
N GLN A 286 -3.41 -40.79 -7.76
CA GLN A 286 -2.24 -40.28 -8.47
C GLN A 286 -1.92 -38.81 -8.10
N LEU A 287 -2.93 -37.94 -8.01
CA LEU A 287 -2.76 -36.56 -7.55
C LEU A 287 -2.35 -36.50 -6.07
N GLY A 288 -2.94 -37.36 -5.24
CA GLY A 288 -2.67 -37.50 -3.82
C GLY A 288 -1.50 -38.43 -3.47
N LYS A 289 -0.63 -38.79 -4.42
CA LYS A 289 0.39 -39.86 -4.22
C LYS A 289 1.35 -39.64 -3.05
N GLU A 290 1.66 -38.38 -2.73
CA GLU A 290 2.52 -37.95 -1.62
C GLU A 290 1.82 -37.95 -0.25
N LEU A 291 0.47 -38.06 -0.23
CA LEU A 291 -0.31 -38.03 1.00
C LEU A 291 -0.26 -39.40 1.68
N GLN A 292 0.14 -39.42 2.95
CA GLN A 292 0.37 -40.65 3.72
C GLN A 292 -0.93 -41.23 4.29
N GLU A 293 -0.87 -42.45 4.81
CA GLU A 293 -2.00 -43.05 5.53
C GLU A 293 -2.46 -42.16 6.70
N PRO A 294 -3.78 -42.01 6.93
CA PRO A 294 -4.87 -42.79 6.34
C PRO A 294 -5.38 -42.38 4.93
N PHE A 295 -4.71 -41.54 4.12
CA PHE A 295 -5.25 -41.08 2.82
C PHE A 295 -5.72 -42.23 1.90
N ARG A 296 -4.89 -43.23 1.61
CA ARG A 296 -5.27 -44.30 0.67
C ARG A 296 -6.29 -45.24 1.30
N THR A 297 -6.23 -45.44 2.62
CA THR A 297 -7.30 -46.10 3.39
C THR A 297 -8.64 -45.39 3.20
N ILE A 298 -8.69 -44.06 3.29
CA ILE A 298 -9.92 -43.28 3.07
C ILE A 298 -10.43 -43.48 1.65
N VAL A 299 -9.56 -43.31 0.64
CA VAL A 299 -9.94 -43.45 -0.78
C VAL A 299 -10.43 -44.88 -1.08
N HIS A 300 -9.85 -45.91 -0.47
CA HIS A 300 -10.26 -47.31 -0.64
C HIS A 300 -11.68 -47.61 -0.11
N TYR A 301 -12.10 -46.96 0.98
CA TYR A 301 -13.44 -47.14 1.58
C TYR A 301 -14.52 -46.22 0.96
N THR A 302 -14.25 -45.59 -0.18
CA THR A 302 -15.21 -44.71 -0.90
C THR A 302 -16.38 -45.52 -1.45
N ASP A 303 -17.62 -45.07 -1.21
CA ASP A 303 -18.79 -45.58 -1.92
C ASP A 303 -18.77 -45.08 -3.38
N PRO A 304 -18.65 -45.95 -4.40
CA PRO A 304 -18.65 -45.55 -5.81
C PRO A 304 -19.84 -44.67 -6.19
N LYS A 305 -21.01 -44.87 -5.57
CA LYS A 305 -22.25 -44.11 -5.82
C LYS A 305 -22.23 -42.68 -5.28
N THR A 306 -21.16 -42.29 -4.59
CA THR A 306 -20.95 -40.94 -4.03
C THR A 306 -19.78 -40.19 -4.66
N VAL A 307 -19.12 -40.80 -5.65
CA VAL A 307 -17.97 -40.20 -6.33
C VAL A 307 -18.41 -38.96 -7.12
N PHE A 308 -17.57 -37.94 -7.14
CA PHE A 308 -17.83 -36.70 -7.86
C PHE A 308 -16.59 -36.18 -8.56
N ALA A 309 -16.81 -35.52 -9.70
CA ALA A 309 -15.86 -34.65 -10.36
C ALA A 309 -16.56 -33.31 -10.63
N ILE A 310 -16.07 -32.24 -10.02
CA ILE A 310 -16.71 -30.91 -10.03
C ILE A 310 -15.73 -29.91 -10.63
N ASN A 311 -16.01 -29.47 -11.86
CA ASN A 311 -15.39 -28.28 -12.45
C ASN A 311 -15.78 -27.08 -11.60
N THR A 312 -14.82 -26.45 -10.92
CA THR A 312 -15.15 -25.35 -10.03
C THR A 312 -15.49 -24.09 -10.82
N HIS A 313 -16.65 -23.53 -10.53
CA HIS A 313 -17.15 -22.30 -11.14
C HIS A 313 -17.55 -21.31 -10.05
N ASP A 314 -17.55 -20.04 -10.42
CA ASP A 314 -18.15 -18.96 -9.63
C ASP A 314 -18.84 -17.93 -10.56
N LYS A 315 -19.54 -16.95 -9.97
CA LYS A 315 -20.25 -15.89 -10.68
C LYS A 315 -20.32 -14.64 -9.83
N LYS A 316 -20.10 -13.48 -10.45
CA LYS A 316 -20.09 -12.19 -9.74
C LYS A 316 -21.50 -11.76 -9.30
N PRO A 317 -21.65 -11.18 -8.09
CA PRO A 317 -22.88 -10.47 -7.71
C PRO A 317 -23.10 -9.25 -8.58
N PHE A 318 -24.35 -8.77 -8.67
CA PHE A 318 -24.73 -7.55 -9.38
C PHE A 318 -25.90 -6.85 -8.67
N HIS A 319 -26.08 -5.54 -8.94
CA HIS A 319 -27.26 -4.78 -8.51
C HIS A 319 -28.39 -4.92 -9.55
N HIS A 320 -29.64 -5.00 -9.12
CA HIS A 320 -30.81 -5.21 -9.99
C HIS A 320 -31.33 -3.88 -10.59
N GLU A 321 -30.49 -3.23 -11.40
CA GLU A 321 -30.72 -1.92 -12.04
C GLU A 321 -32.01 -1.84 -12.89
N GLU A 322 -32.58 -2.97 -13.31
CA GLU A 322 -33.76 -3.06 -14.17
C GLU A 322 -35.00 -3.69 -13.48
N ILE A 323 -35.08 -3.63 -12.15
CA ILE A 323 -36.21 -4.21 -11.39
C ILE A 323 -37.58 -3.65 -11.81
N ASP A 324 -37.61 -2.38 -12.23
CA ASP A 324 -38.80 -1.70 -12.76
C ASP A 324 -39.09 -2.03 -14.24
N THR A 325 -38.16 -2.68 -14.94
CA THR A 325 -38.33 -3.26 -16.29
C THR A 325 -38.92 -4.67 -16.19
N ILE A 326 -38.43 -5.50 -15.26
CA ILE A 326 -39.00 -6.81 -14.94
C ILE A 326 -38.80 -7.15 -13.44
N PRO A 327 -39.88 -7.35 -12.64
CA PRO A 327 -39.78 -7.68 -11.21
C PRO A 327 -39.16 -9.05 -10.86
N VAL A 328 -37.86 -9.22 -11.11
CA VAL A 328 -37.10 -10.45 -10.86
C VAL A 328 -35.89 -10.17 -9.97
N VAL A 329 -35.78 -10.88 -8.85
CA VAL A 329 -34.69 -10.74 -7.87
C VAL A 329 -33.93 -12.05 -7.72
N PHE A 330 -32.60 -12.01 -7.83
CA PHE A 330 -31.71 -13.17 -7.70
C PHE A 330 -31.10 -13.24 -6.29
N ILE A 331 -31.15 -14.43 -5.66
CA ILE A 331 -30.64 -14.68 -4.30
C ILE A 331 -29.79 -15.96 -4.20
N GLY A 332 -28.74 -15.94 -3.36
CA GLY A 332 -27.81 -17.07 -3.21
C GLY A 332 -27.01 -17.35 -4.48
N ASP A 333 -26.76 -18.64 -4.78
CA ASP A 333 -25.91 -19.05 -5.91
C ASP A 333 -26.43 -18.59 -7.30
N SER A 334 -27.70 -18.18 -7.43
CA SER A 334 -28.20 -17.60 -8.70
C SER A 334 -27.69 -16.16 -8.92
N ASN A 335 -27.41 -15.42 -7.83
CA ASN A 335 -26.80 -14.08 -7.84
C ASN A 335 -25.27 -14.16 -7.75
N HIS A 336 -24.73 -14.97 -6.84
CA HIS A 336 -23.29 -15.05 -6.61
C HIS A 336 -22.86 -16.46 -6.19
N ALA A 337 -22.85 -17.37 -7.16
CA ALA A 337 -22.20 -18.67 -7.00
C ALA A 337 -20.73 -18.47 -6.61
N VAL A 338 -20.27 -19.12 -5.54
CA VAL A 338 -18.87 -19.12 -5.12
C VAL A 338 -18.30 -20.53 -5.26
N SER A 339 -17.02 -20.62 -5.65
CA SER A 339 -16.39 -21.93 -5.84
C SER A 339 -16.33 -22.74 -4.53
N PRO A 340 -16.29 -24.08 -4.57
CA PRO A 340 -16.33 -24.93 -3.37
C PRO A 340 -15.26 -24.58 -2.31
N PHE A 341 -14.12 -24.02 -2.72
CA PHE A 341 -13.03 -23.59 -1.83
C PHE A 341 -13.38 -22.34 -0.97
N ALA A 342 -14.48 -21.64 -1.25
CA ALA A 342 -14.94 -20.52 -0.43
C ALA A 342 -15.39 -20.96 0.97
N GLY A 343 -16.04 -22.13 1.04
CA GLY A 343 -16.69 -22.66 2.24
C GLY A 343 -17.93 -21.88 2.71
N PHE A 344 -18.36 -20.82 1.99
CA PHE A 344 -19.32 -19.83 2.52
C PHE A 344 -20.68 -19.74 1.81
N GLY A 345 -20.89 -20.34 0.62
CA GLY A 345 -22.11 -20.14 -0.18
C GLY A 345 -23.44 -20.39 0.56
N ALA A 346 -23.51 -21.42 1.41
CA ALA A 346 -24.70 -21.69 2.24
C ALA A 346 -24.98 -20.59 3.28
N ASN A 347 -23.96 -19.86 3.74
CA ASN A 347 -24.10 -18.74 4.67
C ASN A 347 -24.63 -17.51 3.95
N LEU A 348 -24.13 -17.22 2.74
CA LEU A 348 -24.67 -16.20 1.86
C LEU A 348 -26.15 -16.45 1.60
N ALA A 349 -26.50 -17.63 1.07
CA ALA A 349 -27.87 -18.03 0.77
C ALA A 349 -28.86 -17.85 1.94
N LEU A 350 -28.46 -18.19 3.17
CA LEU A 350 -29.27 -17.96 4.37
C LEU A 350 -29.46 -16.47 4.69
N CYS A 351 -28.40 -15.67 4.55
CA CYS A 351 -28.45 -14.23 4.76
C CYS A 351 -29.27 -13.53 3.66
N ASP A 352 -29.12 -13.90 2.40
CA ASP A 352 -29.81 -13.23 1.27
C ASP A 352 -31.33 -13.38 1.35
N GLY A 353 -31.81 -14.60 1.61
CA GLY A 353 -33.25 -14.85 1.76
C GLY A 353 -33.85 -14.08 2.93
N LEU A 354 -33.11 -13.98 4.04
CA LEU A 354 -33.51 -13.21 5.21
C LEU A 354 -33.47 -11.70 4.96
N ASP A 355 -32.39 -11.19 4.38
CA ASP A 355 -32.20 -9.75 4.14
C ASP A 355 -33.20 -9.24 3.11
N LEU A 356 -33.41 -9.95 1.98
CA LEU A 356 -34.39 -9.56 0.97
C LEU A 356 -35.81 -9.56 1.54
N ALA A 357 -36.19 -10.58 2.32
CA ALA A 357 -37.48 -10.59 3.01
C ALA A 357 -37.59 -9.44 4.04
N GLN A 358 -36.51 -9.14 4.76
CA GLN A 358 -36.49 -8.01 5.69
C GLN A 358 -36.63 -6.67 4.97
N LYS A 359 -36.06 -6.49 3.76
CA LYS A 359 -36.28 -5.27 2.97
C LYS A 359 -37.70 -5.23 2.41
N LEU A 360 -38.17 -6.29 1.76
CA LEU A 360 -39.52 -6.35 1.15
C LEU A 360 -40.68 -6.24 2.17
N CYS A 361 -40.48 -6.54 3.46
CA CYS A 361 -41.48 -6.31 4.50
C CYS A 361 -41.42 -4.92 5.17
N ASN A 362 -40.39 -4.10 4.89
CA ASN A 362 -40.17 -2.80 5.55
C ASN A 362 -39.97 -1.62 4.57
N GLY A 363 -39.79 -1.88 3.26
CA GLY A 363 -39.63 -0.87 2.22
C GLY A 363 -40.93 -0.19 1.81
N GLN A 364 -40.84 0.75 0.86
CA GLN A 364 -42.00 1.50 0.34
C GLN A 364 -42.40 1.01 -1.06
N SER A 365 -41.44 0.57 -1.88
CA SER A 365 -41.64 -0.08 -3.17
C SER A 365 -40.81 -1.38 -3.31
N VAL A 366 -40.99 -2.10 -4.42
CA VAL A 366 -40.11 -3.22 -4.80
C VAL A 366 -38.69 -2.70 -5.08
N GLU A 367 -38.57 -1.58 -5.79
CA GLU A 367 -37.29 -0.96 -6.18
C GLU A 367 -36.44 -0.61 -4.95
N ASP A 368 -36.96 0.21 -4.03
CA ASP A 368 -36.27 0.60 -2.78
C ASP A 368 -35.78 -0.63 -1.99
N SER A 369 -36.64 -1.66 -1.95
CA SER A 369 -36.39 -2.89 -1.19
C SER A 369 -35.28 -3.73 -1.81
N VAL A 370 -35.20 -3.77 -3.13
CA VAL A 370 -34.20 -4.55 -3.88
C VAL A 370 -32.86 -3.82 -3.91
N MET A 371 -32.84 -2.52 -4.18
CA MET A 371 -31.61 -1.69 -4.06
C MET A 371 -30.98 -1.84 -2.67
N ALA A 372 -31.78 -1.64 -1.62
CA ALA A 372 -31.30 -1.76 -0.25
C ALA A 372 -31.01 -3.21 0.18
N TYR A 373 -31.37 -4.22 -0.61
CA TYR A 373 -30.91 -5.61 -0.45
C TYR A 373 -29.56 -5.81 -1.15
N ASP A 374 -29.40 -5.31 -2.38
CA ASP A 374 -28.16 -5.46 -3.16
C ASP A 374 -26.98 -4.77 -2.49
N ASP A 375 -27.17 -3.59 -1.88
CA ASP A 375 -26.14 -2.91 -1.07
C ASP A 375 -25.55 -3.81 0.03
N LEU A 376 -26.37 -4.71 0.59
CA LEU A 376 -25.94 -5.71 1.57
C LEU A 376 -25.35 -6.96 0.91
N ALA A 377 -26.01 -7.49 -0.12
CA ALA A 377 -25.65 -8.75 -0.76
C ALA A 377 -24.35 -8.64 -1.58
N VAL A 378 -24.22 -7.59 -2.40
CA VAL A 378 -23.04 -7.35 -3.25
C VAL A 378 -21.81 -7.07 -2.38
N SER A 379 -21.92 -6.15 -1.42
CA SER A 379 -20.85 -5.80 -0.48
C SER A 379 -20.38 -6.98 0.38
N ARG A 380 -21.29 -7.91 0.72
CA ARG A 380 -20.98 -9.15 1.43
C ARG A 380 -20.32 -10.20 0.52
N ALA A 381 -20.89 -10.44 -0.66
CA ALA A 381 -20.51 -11.55 -1.53
C ALA A 381 -19.20 -11.30 -2.27
N PHE A 382 -18.95 -10.08 -2.76
CA PHE A 382 -17.79 -9.77 -3.59
C PHE A 382 -16.44 -10.07 -2.87
N PRO A 383 -16.21 -9.64 -1.60
CA PRO A 383 -14.98 -9.99 -0.89
C PRO A 383 -14.86 -11.48 -0.57
N ILE A 384 -15.96 -12.24 -0.51
CA ILE A 384 -15.94 -13.70 -0.30
C ILE A 384 -15.53 -14.43 -1.59
N LEU A 385 -16.05 -13.99 -2.74
CA LEU A 385 -15.67 -14.55 -4.05
C LEU A 385 -14.18 -14.30 -4.34
N GLN A 386 -13.68 -13.08 -4.16
CA GLN A 386 -12.27 -12.74 -4.37
C GLN A 386 -11.35 -13.62 -3.50
N ARG A 387 -11.61 -13.69 -2.18
CA ARG A 387 -10.86 -14.55 -1.26
C ARG A 387 -10.95 -16.04 -1.62
N SER A 388 -12.00 -16.48 -2.31
CA SER A 388 -12.10 -17.85 -2.82
C SER A 388 -11.13 -18.12 -3.96
N ARG A 389 -11.03 -17.22 -4.95
CA ARG A 389 -10.07 -17.32 -6.06
C ARG A 389 -8.63 -17.26 -5.56
N GLU A 390 -8.34 -16.40 -4.58
CA GLU A 390 -7.02 -16.31 -3.92
C GLU A 390 -6.65 -17.62 -3.19
N ARG A 391 -7.58 -18.23 -2.46
CA ARG A 391 -7.39 -19.55 -1.80
C ARG A 391 -7.21 -20.68 -2.81
N LEU A 392 -8.00 -20.69 -3.87
CA LEU A 392 -7.90 -21.65 -4.97
C LEU A 392 -6.50 -21.59 -5.61
N ILE A 393 -5.95 -20.40 -5.88
CA ILE A 393 -4.60 -20.28 -6.45
C ILE A 393 -3.54 -20.68 -5.41
N SER A 394 -3.61 -20.16 -4.18
CA SER A 394 -2.56 -20.34 -3.18
C SER A 394 -2.48 -21.78 -2.62
N GLY A 395 -3.61 -22.47 -2.46
CA GLY A 395 -3.67 -23.86 -1.98
C GLY A 395 -3.11 -24.90 -2.96
N HIS A 396 -2.92 -24.53 -4.23
CA HIS A 396 -2.53 -25.42 -5.32
C HIS A 396 -1.23 -24.99 -6.05
N ARG A 397 -0.39 -24.14 -5.42
CA ARG A 397 0.96 -23.86 -5.94
C ARG A 397 1.89 -25.06 -5.72
N SER A 398 2.77 -25.32 -6.68
CA SER A 398 3.82 -26.34 -6.62
C SER A 398 5.22 -25.69 -6.61
N GLY A 399 6.18 -26.31 -5.91
CA GLY A 399 7.58 -25.88 -5.90
C GLY A 399 8.18 -25.67 -4.50
N GLU A 400 9.51 -25.57 -4.43
CA GLU A 400 10.34 -25.66 -3.22
C GLU A 400 10.22 -24.49 -2.22
N HIS A 401 9.26 -23.57 -2.40
CA HIS A 401 9.09 -22.38 -1.56
C HIS A 401 8.20 -22.59 -0.32
N GLN A 402 7.95 -23.83 0.09
CA GLN A 402 7.04 -24.15 1.20
C GLN A 402 7.79 -24.54 2.49
N SER A 403 8.24 -23.54 3.26
CA SER A 403 8.86 -23.73 4.59
C SER A 403 7.83 -23.54 5.73
N TYR A 404 7.48 -24.63 6.41
CA TYR A 404 6.55 -24.61 7.56
C TYR A 404 7.30 -24.49 8.90
N GLY A 405 6.79 -23.70 9.85
CA GLY A 405 7.36 -23.56 11.20
C GLY A 405 6.35 -23.08 12.24
N ILE A 406 6.05 -23.90 13.26
CA ILE A 406 4.92 -23.71 14.21
C ILE A 406 5.28 -24.15 15.65
N MET A 407 4.55 -23.64 16.66
CA MET A 407 4.85 -23.64 18.10
C MET A 407 3.70 -24.25 18.95
N LYS A 408 3.87 -24.50 20.27
CA LYS A 408 2.99 -25.39 21.08
C LYS A 408 2.31 -24.78 22.33
N ARG A 409 1.18 -25.40 22.74
CA ARG A 409 0.27 -25.12 23.88
C ARG A 409 0.93 -24.80 25.24
N SER A 410 0.52 -23.74 25.96
CA SER A 410 0.84 -23.57 27.42
C SER A 410 0.05 -22.50 28.25
N HIS A 411 -1.19 -22.10 27.89
CA HIS A 411 -1.82 -20.86 28.40
C HIS A 411 -3.17 -21.01 29.18
N TYR A 412 -3.18 -21.62 30.38
CA TYR A 412 -4.34 -21.59 31.31
C TYR A 412 -3.94 -21.40 32.80
N ALA A 413 -3.23 -20.31 33.11
CA ALA A 413 -2.94 -19.92 34.50
C ALA A 413 -2.59 -18.43 34.61
N CYS A 414 -2.98 -17.76 35.69
CA CYS A 414 -2.49 -16.41 36.00
C CYS A 414 -0.97 -16.43 36.21
N ASP A 415 -0.28 -15.31 35.98
CA ASP A 415 1.19 -15.30 35.92
C ASP A 415 1.88 -15.72 37.21
N GLN A 416 1.26 -15.48 38.37
CA GLN A 416 1.81 -15.92 39.65
C GLN A 416 1.74 -17.44 39.81
N CYS A 417 0.63 -18.07 39.39
CA CYS A 417 0.48 -19.52 39.33
C CYS A 417 1.41 -20.13 38.26
N ARG A 418 1.44 -19.54 37.06
CA ARG A 418 2.27 -19.98 35.92
C ARG A 418 3.76 -19.94 36.26
N ARG A 419 4.27 -18.83 36.82
CA ARG A 419 5.67 -18.69 37.25
C ARG A 419 6.05 -19.59 38.43
N SER A 420 5.09 -19.98 39.27
CA SER A 420 5.31 -20.93 40.38
C SER A 420 5.01 -22.39 40.03
N LYS A 421 4.69 -22.68 38.76
CA LYS A 421 4.28 -24.02 38.26
C LYS A 421 3.14 -24.66 39.06
N ARG A 422 2.18 -23.85 39.53
CA ARG A 422 0.97 -24.32 40.23
C ARG A 422 -0.27 -24.12 39.36
N GLY A 423 -1.28 -24.98 39.56
CA GLY A 423 -2.60 -24.79 38.98
C GLY A 423 -3.23 -23.47 39.43
N CYS A 424 -4.10 -22.90 38.60
CA CYS A 424 -4.77 -21.63 38.88
C CYS A 424 -6.28 -21.85 38.99
N ASP A 425 -6.84 -21.54 40.15
CA ASP A 425 -8.25 -21.66 40.51
C ASP A 425 -8.99 -20.31 40.44
N ALA A 426 -8.59 -19.46 39.50
CA ALA A 426 -9.34 -18.25 39.17
C ALA A 426 -10.62 -18.62 38.41
N PRO A 427 -11.76 -17.93 38.64
CA PRO A 427 -12.92 -18.05 37.76
C PRO A 427 -12.55 -17.77 36.29
N PRO A 428 -12.99 -18.60 35.32
CA PRO A 428 -12.81 -18.35 33.90
C PRO A 428 -13.38 -17.00 33.48
N LEU A 429 -12.76 -16.35 32.49
CA LEU A 429 -13.14 -15.03 32.00
C LEU A 429 -14.39 -15.11 31.12
N LEU A 430 -15.57 -14.93 31.74
CA LEU A 430 -16.88 -15.02 31.08
C LEU A 430 -17.66 -13.71 31.33
N GLY A 431 -17.72 -12.85 30.32
CA GLY A 431 -18.34 -11.52 30.43
C GLY A 431 -19.84 -11.55 30.77
N PRO A 432 -20.38 -10.46 31.35
CA PRO A 432 -21.79 -10.38 31.72
C PRO A 432 -22.72 -10.36 30.50
N ALA A 433 -23.90 -10.96 30.65
CA ALA A 433 -24.95 -11.01 29.62
C ALA A 433 -26.08 -10.00 29.91
N SER A 434 -26.90 -9.72 28.89
CA SER A 434 -27.96 -8.68 28.85
C SER A 434 -27.41 -7.22 28.87
N SER A 435 -28.14 -6.18 28.45
CA SER A 435 -29.59 -6.07 28.15
C SER A 435 -29.87 -5.13 26.96
N ALA A 436 -31.07 -5.20 26.38
CA ALA A 436 -31.47 -4.45 25.18
C ALA A 436 -32.00 -3.02 25.46
N GLY A 437 -32.13 -2.19 24.41
CA GLY A 437 -32.94 -0.97 24.45
C GLY A 437 -32.48 0.16 23.51
N ASN A 438 -32.92 0.14 22.25
CA ASN A 438 -32.79 1.28 21.33
C ASN A 438 -34.03 2.18 21.43
N ASN A 439 -33.89 3.51 21.49
CA ASN A 439 -34.99 4.47 21.24
C ASN A 439 -34.48 5.91 21.05
N ARG A 440 -35.26 6.75 20.35
CA ARG A 440 -34.86 8.05 19.78
C ARG A 440 -36.01 9.06 19.80
N VAL A 441 -35.69 10.36 19.80
CA VAL A 441 -36.55 11.54 19.48
C VAL A 441 -37.53 12.08 20.55
N ASN A 442 -37.41 13.39 20.82
CA ASN A 442 -38.32 14.47 21.29
C ASN A 442 -39.53 14.19 22.24
N GLY A 443 -39.86 15.14 23.16
CA GLY A 443 -41.21 15.13 23.74
C GLY A 443 -41.67 16.11 24.85
N ASP A 444 -40.79 16.76 25.61
CA ASP A 444 -41.13 17.74 26.68
C ASP A 444 -41.77 17.18 28.00
N TYR A 445 -41.83 18.02 29.05
CA TYR A 445 -42.44 17.84 30.40
C TYR A 445 -41.75 16.95 31.49
N SER A 446 -40.96 17.64 32.32
CA SER A 446 -40.90 17.58 33.80
C SER A 446 -40.68 16.26 34.59
N VAL A 447 -39.45 16.16 35.16
CA VAL A 447 -39.11 15.80 36.56
C VAL A 447 -39.66 14.49 37.18
N SER A 448 -38.76 13.51 37.36
CA SER A 448 -38.55 12.83 38.66
C SER A 448 -37.23 12.00 38.68
N SER A 449 -36.81 11.56 39.87
CA SER A 449 -35.54 10.87 40.19
C SER A 449 -35.68 10.21 41.58
N PRO A 450 -34.75 9.35 42.07
CA PRO A 450 -33.63 8.62 41.42
C PRO A 450 -33.64 7.11 41.77
N ALA A 451 -32.62 6.33 41.37
CA ALA A 451 -32.06 5.24 42.22
C ALA A 451 -30.70 4.71 41.69
N SER A 452 -29.82 4.32 42.62
CA SER A 452 -28.48 3.75 42.38
C SER A 452 -28.45 2.22 42.40
N ALA A 453 -27.54 1.60 41.64
CA ALA A 453 -27.04 0.26 41.92
C ALA A 453 -25.54 0.17 41.62
N SER A 454 -24.75 -0.33 42.56
CA SER A 454 -23.28 -0.41 42.49
C SER A 454 -22.75 -1.66 43.18
N GLU A 455 -21.51 -2.04 42.81
CA GLU A 455 -20.63 -3.02 43.46
C GLU A 455 -20.95 -4.53 43.31
N GLY A 456 -19.91 -5.29 42.98
CA GLY A 456 -19.93 -6.73 42.76
C GLY A 456 -18.53 -7.26 42.41
N GLY A 457 -17.55 -7.05 43.30
CA GLY A 457 -16.12 -7.19 42.98
C GLY A 457 -15.62 -8.63 42.69
N HIS A 458 -14.83 -8.78 41.62
CA HIS A 458 -14.22 -10.06 41.21
C HIS A 458 -13.09 -10.52 42.15
N LYS A 459 -13.04 -11.83 42.45
CA LYS A 459 -12.14 -12.43 43.44
C LYS A 459 -10.86 -13.03 42.83
N SER A 460 -9.73 -12.77 43.49
CA SER A 460 -8.41 -13.37 43.20
C SER A 460 -8.41 -14.90 43.36
N CYS A 461 -7.57 -15.61 42.57
CA CYS A 461 -7.32 -17.04 42.77
C CYS A 461 -6.70 -17.33 44.15
N SER A 462 -6.87 -18.54 44.70
CA SER A 462 -6.51 -18.82 46.09
C SER A 462 -5.00 -18.73 46.35
N TYR A 463 -4.17 -19.05 45.36
CA TYR A 463 -2.72 -18.88 45.46
C TYR A 463 -2.29 -17.40 45.49
N CYS A 464 -2.90 -16.55 44.66
CA CYS A 464 -2.69 -15.10 44.70
C CYS A 464 -3.17 -14.50 46.03
N ALA A 465 -4.36 -14.89 46.49
CA ALA A 465 -4.91 -14.46 47.78
C ALA A 465 -4.01 -14.87 48.95
N LYS A 466 -3.61 -16.15 49.04
CA LYS A 466 -2.72 -16.66 50.11
C LYS A 466 -1.31 -16.07 50.08
N THR A 467 -0.80 -15.67 48.92
CA THR A 467 0.51 -14.99 48.81
C THR A 467 0.43 -13.47 48.87
N ASN A 468 -0.78 -12.91 49.05
CA ASN A 468 -1.10 -11.48 48.98
C ASN A 468 -0.52 -10.79 47.73
N LYS A 469 -0.64 -11.45 46.57
CA LYS A 469 -0.19 -10.97 45.27
C LYS A 469 -1.37 -10.72 44.35
N THR A 470 -1.32 -9.64 43.57
CA THR A 470 -2.34 -9.32 42.57
C THR A 470 -2.50 -10.47 41.56
N CYS A 471 -3.74 -10.95 41.39
CA CYS A 471 -4.07 -11.95 40.38
C CYS A 471 -4.32 -11.26 39.03
N THR A 472 -3.56 -11.61 37.98
CA THR A 472 -3.73 -10.99 36.65
C THR A 472 -5.09 -11.27 36.01
N MET A 473 -5.83 -12.26 36.50
CA MET A 473 -7.21 -12.52 36.09
C MET A 473 -8.17 -11.39 36.52
N ASN A 474 -7.92 -10.70 37.64
CA ASN A 474 -8.78 -9.59 38.09
C ASN A 474 -8.65 -8.39 37.12
N TRP A 475 -7.48 -8.19 36.53
CA TRP A 475 -7.27 -7.17 35.49
C TRP A 475 -7.99 -7.56 34.19
N ALA A 476 -7.87 -8.82 33.76
CA ALA A 476 -8.58 -9.28 32.56
C ALA A 476 -10.12 -9.18 32.71
N TRP A 477 -10.66 -9.48 33.89
CA TRP A 477 -12.07 -9.24 34.20
C TRP A 477 -12.47 -7.76 34.09
N SER A 478 -11.63 -6.81 34.56
CA SER A 478 -11.95 -5.39 34.47
C SER A 478 -11.91 -4.83 33.04
N GLN A 479 -11.09 -5.41 32.15
CA GLN A 479 -11.09 -5.02 30.74
C GLN A 479 -12.37 -5.43 30.02
N ILE A 480 -12.89 -6.64 30.30
CA ILE A 480 -14.17 -7.13 29.75
C ILE A 480 -15.31 -6.23 30.23
N GLN A 481 -15.32 -5.85 31.51
CA GLN A 481 -16.35 -4.99 32.09
C GLN A 481 -16.34 -3.57 31.49
N ALA A 482 -15.16 -3.02 31.16
CA ALA A 482 -15.02 -1.74 30.46
C ALA A 482 -15.53 -1.79 29.01
N ALA A 483 -15.28 -2.89 28.29
CA ALA A 483 -15.76 -3.09 26.92
C ALA A 483 -17.30 -3.11 26.84
N SER A 484 -17.96 -3.80 27.78
CA SER A 484 -19.44 -3.82 27.87
C SER A 484 -20.03 -2.42 28.09
N ILE A 485 -19.38 -1.56 28.88
CA ILE A 485 -19.85 -0.19 29.14
C ILE A 485 -19.74 0.68 27.89
N LEU A 486 -18.61 0.61 27.16
CA LEU A 486 -18.43 1.34 25.90
C LEU A 486 -19.47 0.94 24.84
N SER A 487 -19.78 -0.36 24.73
CA SER A 487 -20.77 -0.87 23.79
C SER A 487 -22.20 -0.39 24.07
N ALA A 488 -22.53 0.01 25.31
CA ALA A 488 -23.85 0.52 25.67
C ALA A 488 -24.01 2.02 25.32
N VAL A 489 -22.93 2.81 25.36
CA VAL A 489 -22.96 4.25 25.06
C VAL A 489 -23.14 4.52 23.57
N ALA A 490 -22.59 3.67 22.70
CA ALA A 490 -22.67 3.81 21.25
C ALA A 490 -24.08 3.59 20.64
N ALA A 491 -25.06 3.13 21.42
CA ALA A 491 -26.40 2.77 20.94
C ALA A 491 -27.45 3.90 21.03
N ALA A 492 -27.11 5.07 21.60
CA ALA A 492 -28.05 6.17 21.83
C ALA A 492 -28.07 7.20 20.66
N PRO A 493 -29.21 7.51 20.00
CA PRO A 493 -29.16 8.16 18.68
C PRO A 493 -29.71 9.62 18.64
N PRO A 494 -29.20 10.54 17.77
CA PRO A 494 -29.49 11.99 17.83
C PRO A 494 -30.87 12.49 17.31
N PRO A 495 -31.30 13.73 17.63
CA PRO A 495 -32.56 14.37 17.22
C PRO A 495 -32.50 15.17 15.88
N PRO A 496 -33.64 15.55 15.27
CA PRO A 496 -33.71 16.24 13.97
C PRO A 496 -33.66 17.79 14.02
N PRO A 497 -33.25 18.48 12.93
CA PRO A 497 -33.08 19.95 12.88
C PRO A 497 -34.26 20.75 12.26
N PRO A 498 -34.35 22.08 12.50
CA PRO A 498 -35.31 23.00 11.88
C PRO A 498 -34.79 23.69 10.57
N PRO A 499 -35.66 24.35 9.78
CA PRO A 499 -35.33 24.87 8.44
C PRO A 499 -34.67 26.28 8.40
N ARG A 500 -34.10 26.63 7.23
CA ARG A 500 -33.37 27.88 6.93
C ARG A 500 -34.26 29.12 6.83
N GLN A 501 -33.77 30.27 7.33
CA GLN A 501 -34.06 31.62 6.83
C GLN A 501 -32.78 32.48 6.81
N ALA A 502 -32.84 33.71 6.28
CA ALA A 502 -31.72 34.38 5.64
C ALA A 502 -31.27 35.74 6.25
N SER A 503 -30.08 36.18 5.82
CA SER A 503 -29.58 37.57 5.75
C SER A 503 -29.55 38.45 7.03
N GLY A 504 -28.35 38.91 7.44
CA GLY A 504 -28.19 39.91 8.50
C GLY A 504 -26.76 40.43 8.67
N SER A 505 -26.52 41.65 8.20
CA SER A 505 -25.29 42.46 8.20
C SER A 505 -24.50 42.63 9.52
N PHE A 506 -23.16 42.74 9.40
CA PHE A 506 -22.20 43.62 10.10
C PHE A 506 -22.39 43.98 11.61
N GLY A 507 -21.31 43.84 12.40
CA GLY A 507 -21.17 44.44 13.75
C GLY A 507 -19.79 44.18 14.37
N GLU A 508 -19.13 45.21 14.91
CA GLU A 508 -17.67 45.25 15.16
C GLU A 508 -17.22 45.22 16.64
N SER A 509 -16.16 44.43 16.91
CA SER A 509 -14.88 44.85 17.54
C SER A 509 -14.77 45.16 19.07
N ALA A 510 -13.50 45.40 19.46
CA ALA A 510 -12.94 46.08 20.64
C ALA A 510 -12.79 45.35 22.01
N ASP A 511 -11.57 44.81 22.22
CA ASP A 511 -10.67 44.99 23.39
C ASP A 511 -11.13 44.57 24.83
N ALA A 512 -10.28 44.37 25.86
CA ALA A 512 -8.82 44.50 25.99
C ALA A 512 -8.19 43.59 27.09
N ARG A 513 -7.06 42.94 26.78
CA ARG A 513 -5.68 43.29 27.24
C ARG A 513 -5.42 43.66 28.73
N VAL A 514 -4.34 43.13 29.35
CA VAL A 514 -3.19 43.87 29.98
C VAL A 514 -2.30 43.03 30.96
N LYS A 515 -1.01 42.83 30.58
CA LYS A 515 0.28 42.79 31.37
C LYS A 515 0.38 41.89 32.64
N ARG A 516 1.52 41.67 33.34
CA ARG A 516 2.89 42.28 33.52
C ARG A 516 3.91 41.12 33.79
N GLU A 517 5.25 41.19 33.83
CA GLU A 517 6.39 42.08 33.44
C GLU A 517 7.70 41.19 33.53
N ARG A 518 8.79 41.37 32.74
CA ARG A 518 9.96 42.30 32.87
C ARG A 518 10.84 42.02 34.13
N LEU A 519 12.18 42.10 34.21
CA LEU A 519 13.30 42.85 33.56
C LEU A 519 14.52 41.91 33.21
N VAL A 520 15.77 42.36 32.93
CA VAL A 520 16.33 43.11 31.75
C VAL A 520 17.84 43.46 31.95
N SER A 521 18.71 43.02 31.00
CA SER A 521 20.03 43.58 30.56
C SER A 521 21.26 43.76 31.49
N ALA A 522 22.47 43.77 30.89
CA ALA A 522 23.68 44.57 31.27
C ALA A 522 24.72 44.61 30.10
N GLN A 523 25.71 45.54 30.12
CA GLN A 523 26.62 45.84 28.97
C GLN A 523 28.10 46.17 29.35
N ALA A 524 28.98 46.07 28.33
CA ALA A 524 30.08 47.01 27.93
C ALA A 524 31.49 47.01 28.60
N PHE A 525 32.42 47.63 27.83
CA PHE A 525 33.67 48.38 28.14
C PHE A 525 35.09 47.84 27.77
N ASP A 526 35.62 48.43 26.67
CA ASP A 526 36.91 49.13 26.45
C ASP A 526 38.36 48.54 26.57
N ASP A 527 39.19 48.96 25.58
CA ASP A 527 40.48 49.69 25.69
C ASP A 527 41.86 49.10 25.19
N LYS A 528 42.65 50.02 24.58
CA LYS A 528 44.13 50.17 24.39
C LYS A 528 45.11 48.99 24.12
N SER A 529 45.41 48.77 22.82
CA SER A 529 46.65 49.17 22.07
C SER A 529 48.12 49.05 22.62
N VAL A 530 49.07 48.73 21.69
CA VAL A 530 50.51 49.17 21.53
C VAL A 530 51.69 48.14 21.66
N SER A 531 52.51 48.04 20.58
CA SER A 531 53.94 47.59 20.47
C SER A 531 54.27 46.08 20.66
N SER A 532 55.33 45.44 20.08
CA SER A 532 56.58 45.91 19.42
C SER A 532 57.10 44.98 18.29
N MET A 533 58.05 45.45 17.46
CA MET A 533 58.83 44.68 16.43
C MET A 533 60.25 44.30 16.90
N PRO A 534 60.99 43.41 16.19
CA PRO A 534 61.92 43.77 15.08
C PRO A 534 61.53 43.13 13.71
N ARG A 535 61.78 43.68 12.50
CA ARG A 535 63.03 44.11 11.78
C ARG A 535 63.97 42.94 11.43
N GLN A 536 64.66 42.86 10.28
CA GLN A 536 64.82 43.72 9.06
C GLN A 536 65.40 42.82 7.91
N ALA A 537 65.54 43.18 6.61
CA ALA A 537 65.26 44.39 5.82
C ALA A 537 64.58 43.98 4.45
N ASN A 538 64.96 44.30 3.19
CA ASN A 538 66.05 45.07 2.55
C ASN A 538 65.59 45.65 1.16
N THR A 539 66.51 45.95 0.22
CA THR A 539 66.28 46.77 -1.01
C THR A 539 66.96 46.26 -2.29
N ALA A 540 66.46 46.75 -3.45
CA ALA A 540 67.14 47.05 -4.73
C ALA A 540 67.04 46.07 -5.93
N ALA A 541 67.00 46.67 -7.14
CA ALA A 541 67.12 46.06 -8.47
C ALA A 541 68.57 46.26 -9.02
N PRO A 542 68.95 45.79 -10.23
CA PRO A 542 68.52 46.42 -11.51
C PRO A 542 68.40 45.48 -12.75
N TYR A 543 68.10 46.10 -13.90
CA TYR A 543 68.45 45.78 -15.31
C TYR A 543 69.44 44.62 -15.60
N VAL A 544 69.42 43.94 -16.76
CA VAL A 544 69.20 44.40 -18.17
C VAL A 544 68.85 43.16 -19.06
N PHE A 545 68.33 43.16 -20.31
CA PHE A 545 67.91 44.18 -21.31
C PHE A 545 66.66 43.60 -22.07
N GLN A 546 66.32 43.69 -23.37
CA GLN A 546 66.88 44.29 -24.61
C GLN A 546 65.74 44.73 -25.59
N GLN A 547 65.91 44.53 -26.90
CA GLN A 547 65.12 45.01 -28.07
C GLN A 547 65.49 44.16 -29.32
N PRO A 548 64.83 44.27 -30.50
CA PRO A 548 63.81 45.27 -30.94
C PRO A 548 62.40 44.61 -31.13
N ASP A 549 61.38 45.10 -31.87
CA ASP A 549 61.22 46.22 -32.85
C ASP A 549 59.75 46.75 -32.92
N ALA A 550 59.39 47.52 -33.95
CA ALA A 550 58.11 48.23 -34.17
C ALA A 550 57.70 48.29 -35.67
N PRO A 551 56.58 48.94 -36.13
CA PRO A 551 55.46 49.66 -35.47
C PRO A 551 54.09 48.92 -35.63
N GLY A 552 52.87 49.43 -35.36
CA GLY A 552 52.35 50.76 -34.97
C GLY A 552 51.68 51.54 -36.15
N SER A 553 50.67 52.43 -35.98
CA SER A 553 49.94 52.92 -34.78
C SER A 553 48.70 53.78 -35.18
N ARG A 554 47.93 54.30 -34.19
CA ARG A 554 46.85 55.36 -34.26
C ARG A 554 45.47 54.94 -34.82
N SER A 555 44.33 55.52 -34.39
CA SER A 555 44.01 56.50 -33.31
C SER A 555 42.51 56.50 -32.91
N GLU A 556 42.20 57.03 -31.71
CA GLU A 556 41.00 57.78 -31.22
C GLU A 556 39.68 57.76 -32.04
N PHE A 557 38.46 57.66 -31.47
CA PHE A 557 37.83 58.62 -30.53
C PHE A 557 36.56 58.04 -29.82
N SER A 558 35.92 58.83 -28.93
CA SER A 558 34.71 58.51 -28.14
C SER A 558 33.37 58.54 -28.91
N GLY A 559 32.29 57.94 -28.36
CA GLY A 559 30.92 58.09 -28.87
C GLY A 559 29.79 57.66 -27.91
N LEU A 560 28.64 58.34 -27.97
CA LEU A 560 27.42 58.10 -27.19
C LEU A 560 26.19 57.87 -28.12
N HIS A 561 25.07 57.46 -27.52
CA HIS A 561 23.69 57.40 -28.07
C HIS A 561 23.34 56.24 -29.04
N THR A 562 22.16 55.60 -29.10
CA THR A 562 20.73 55.74 -28.63
C THR A 562 19.78 55.89 -29.85
N VAL A 563 18.59 55.22 -29.82
CA VAL A 563 17.53 55.14 -30.88
C VAL A 563 18.00 54.48 -32.22
N ALA A 564 17.21 53.78 -33.05
CA ALA A 564 15.75 53.62 -33.15
C ALA A 564 15.30 52.30 -33.85
N HIS A 565 14.02 51.96 -33.71
CA HIS A 565 13.31 51.09 -34.68
C HIS A 565 13.07 51.86 -36.00
N PRO A 566 12.93 51.14 -37.13
CA PRO A 566 11.59 50.88 -37.68
C PRO A 566 11.44 49.39 -38.14
N SER A 567 10.31 48.80 -38.58
CA SER A 567 9.14 49.29 -39.33
C SER A 567 9.49 49.68 -40.79
N VAL A 568 8.67 49.53 -41.84
CA VAL A 568 7.43 48.74 -42.06
C VAL A 568 7.24 48.58 -43.59
N VAL A 569 6.57 47.52 -44.06
CA VAL A 569 5.96 47.33 -45.41
C VAL A 569 6.84 47.43 -46.68
N ALA A 570 6.83 46.33 -47.46
CA ALA A 570 6.56 46.35 -48.91
C ALA A 570 6.02 44.98 -49.36
N GLY A 571 4.99 44.96 -50.22
CA GLY A 571 4.56 43.78 -51.00
C GLY A 571 4.60 44.13 -52.50
N PRO A 572 3.75 43.56 -53.39
CA PRO A 572 2.80 42.45 -53.19
C PRO A 572 2.78 41.41 -54.35
N SER A 573 1.73 40.56 -54.42
CA SER A 573 1.08 40.03 -55.66
C SER A 573 1.82 39.00 -56.56
N THR A 574 1.17 38.04 -57.26
CA THR A 574 -0.20 37.46 -57.27
C THR A 574 -0.26 36.16 -58.11
N SER A 575 -1.33 35.34 -57.94
CA SER A 575 -2.04 34.52 -58.97
C SER A 575 -1.33 33.33 -59.68
N THR A 576 -1.96 32.20 -60.06
CA THR A 576 -3.33 31.65 -59.82
C THR A 576 -3.45 30.15 -60.19
N SER A 577 -4.37 29.43 -59.53
CA SER A 577 -5.22 28.31 -60.03
C SER A 577 -4.63 27.01 -60.63
N ALA A 578 -4.96 25.86 -60.00
CA ALA A 578 -5.80 24.82 -60.63
C ALA A 578 -6.32 23.73 -59.66
N VAL A 579 -7.52 23.22 -59.97
CA VAL A 579 -8.32 22.09 -59.43
C VAL A 579 -7.52 20.76 -59.47
N VAL A 580 -7.68 19.75 -58.59
CA VAL A 580 -8.75 18.71 -58.58
C VAL A 580 -8.78 17.90 -57.27
N GLN A 581 -9.98 17.49 -56.84
CA GLN A 581 -10.24 16.49 -55.77
C GLN A 581 -10.58 15.10 -56.35
N ALA A 582 -10.39 14.01 -55.59
CA ALA A 582 -11.25 12.82 -55.69
C ALA A 582 -11.22 11.96 -54.42
N ASN A 583 -12.39 11.41 -54.04
CA ASN A 583 -12.56 10.33 -53.06
C ASN A 583 -12.66 8.96 -53.78
N TYR A 584 -13.12 7.93 -53.03
CA TYR A 584 -13.47 6.54 -53.35
C TYR A 584 -12.42 5.53 -52.85
N SER A 585 -12.60 4.76 -51.76
CA SER A 585 -13.73 3.94 -51.23
C SER A 585 -13.70 2.48 -51.69
N THR A 586 -13.97 1.58 -50.73
CA THR A 586 -14.42 0.17 -50.88
C THR A 586 -13.54 -0.83 -51.63
N GLY A 587 -13.21 -1.95 -50.98
CA GLY A 587 -12.54 -3.10 -51.61
C GLY A 587 -12.32 -4.28 -50.66
N TYR A 588 -13.34 -5.12 -50.47
CA TYR A 588 -13.21 -6.42 -49.79
C TYR A 588 -12.39 -7.40 -50.65
N ALA A 589 -11.49 -8.20 -50.04
CA ALA A 589 -11.43 -9.66 -50.25
C ALA A 589 -10.27 -10.34 -49.48
N HIS A 590 -10.60 -11.25 -48.56
CA HIS A 590 -9.82 -12.48 -48.32
C HIS A 590 -9.96 -13.40 -49.55
N PRO A 591 -9.02 -14.33 -49.88
CA PRO A 591 -8.97 -15.60 -49.12
C PRO A 591 -7.65 -16.45 -49.12
N THR A 592 -7.61 -17.42 -48.19
CA THR A 592 -7.05 -18.80 -48.26
C THR A 592 -5.63 -19.13 -48.79
N HIS A 593 -4.81 -19.70 -47.89
CA HIS A 593 -4.13 -21.03 -47.91
C HIS A 593 -4.46 -22.07 -49.03
N PRO A 594 -3.72 -23.21 -49.20
CA PRO A 594 -2.39 -23.69 -48.71
C PRO A 594 -1.54 -24.27 -49.91
N PRO A 595 -0.92 -25.51 -49.99
CA PRO A 595 -0.22 -26.44 -49.06
C PRO A 595 1.14 -27.06 -49.58
N GLY A 596 1.84 -27.87 -48.74
CA GLY A 596 2.79 -28.96 -49.14
C GLY A 596 4.30 -28.66 -48.93
N ARG A 597 5.19 -29.50 -48.34
CA ARG A 597 5.56 -30.96 -48.44
C ARG A 597 6.39 -31.30 -49.72
N SER A 598 7.50 -32.08 -49.69
CA SER A 598 8.16 -32.89 -48.64
C SER A 598 9.62 -33.31 -48.97
N ALA A 599 10.37 -33.80 -47.94
CA ALA A 599 11.54 -34.73 -47.99
C ALA A 599 12.89 -34.23 -48.61
N ASN A 600 14.08 -34.82 -48.36
CA ASN A 600 14.42 -36.13 -47.76
C ASN A 600 15.88 -36.23 -47.17
N HIS A 601 16.21 -37.34 -46.49
CA HIS A 601 17.55 -37.88 -46.07
C HIS A 601 18.16 -37.62 -44.65
N LEU A 602 18.96 -38.63 -44.22
CA LEU A 602 19.64 -38.97 -42.95
C LEU A 602 20.97 -39.73 -43.34
N PRO A 603 21.87 -40.27 -42.45
CA PRO A 603 21.85 -40.46 -40.98
C PRO A 603 23.18 -40.19 -40.17
N LEU A 604 23.13 -40.31 -38.82
CA LEU A 604 24.16 -40.78 -37.82
C LEU A 604 25.64 -40.26 -37.86
N SER A 605 26.43 -40.08 -36.77
CA SER A 605 26.28 -40.34 -35.31
C SER A 605 27.37 -39.59 -34.47
N MET A 606 27.27 -39.64 -33.13
CA MET A 606 28.29 -39.38 -32.07
C MET A 606 28.98 -37.99 -31.94
N TYR A 607 28.81 -37.35 -30.77
CA TYR A 607 29.86 -37.30 -29.71
C TYR A 607 29.26 -36.79 -28.37
N THR A 608 29.86 -37.19 -27.24
CA THR A 608 29.42 -36.81 -25.87
C THR A 608 30.57 -36.29 -25.01
N MET A 609 30.37 -35.14 -24.36
CA MET A 609 31.17 -34.60 -23.23
C MET A 609 30.17 -33.95 -22.27
N GLN A 610 29.83 -34.50 -21.09
CA GLN A 610 30.61 -34.64 -19.86
C GLN A 610 31.22 -33.31 -19.34
N GLY A 611 30.73 -32.88 -18.16
CA GLY A 611 31.20 -31.73 -17.41
C GLY A 611 31.16 -31.97 -15.90
N SER A 612 32.22 -32.59 -15.38
CA SER A 612 32.73 -32.54 -14.00
C SER A 612 31.75 -32.55 -12.82
N ARG A 613 31.46 -33.74 -12.28
CA ARG A 613 31.34 -33.91 -10.82
C ARG A 613 32.73 -33.86 -10.18
N MET A 614 32.83 -33.44 -8.92
CA MET A 614 33.90 -33.87 -8.01
C MET A 614 33.31 -34.33 -6.67
N PRO A 615 33.87 -35.35 -6.00
CA PRO A 615 33.24 -36.02 -4.87
C PRO A 615 33.78 -35.55 -3.51
N ASN A 616 33.11 -35.98 -2.43
CA ASN A 616 33.82 -36.32 -1.21
C ASN A 616 33.10 -37.45 -0.45
N GLN A 617 33.58 -38.68 -0.64
CA GLN A 617 33.36 -39.78 0.29
C GLN A 617 34.70 -40.09 0.97
N TYR A 618 34.74 -39.97 2.29
CA TYR A 618 35.75 -40.64 3.12
C TYR A 618 35.05 -41.19 4.37
N ASN A 619 34.59 -42.43 4.27
CA ASN A 619 34.28 -43.23 5.46
C ASN A 619 35.59 -43.67 6.11
N ASN A 620 35.64 -43.62 7.44
CA ASN A 620 36.59 -44.41 8.22
C ASN A 620 35.89 -44.88 9.50
N THR A 621 35.78 -46.20 9.68
CA THR A 621 35.06 -46.85 10.77
C THR A 621 36.00 -47.70 11.60
N LEU A 622 36.20 -47.36 12.88
CA LEU A 622 36.72 -48.23 13.96
C LEU A 622 36.65 -47.44 15.29
N ALA A 623 36.57 -48.02 16.49
CA ALA A 623 35.70 -49.08 17.02
C ALA A 623 35.76 -49.06 18.57
N GLY A 624 34.65 -49.32 19.26
CA GLY A 624 34.60 -49.40 20.74
C GLY A 624 34.57 -48.04 21.46
N SER A 625 34.14 -47.92 22.72
CA SER A 625 33.64 -48.95 23.65
C SER A 625 32.55 -48.41 24.60
N GLN A 626 31.91 -49.31 25.34
CA GLN A 626 30.79 -49.06 26.27
C GLN A 626 31.19 -48.27 27.53
N LEU A 627 30.26 -47.52 28.14
CA LEU A 627 29.64 -47.87 29.45
C LEU A 627 28.80 -46.73 30.09
N GLY A 628 27.78 -47.14 30.87
CA GLY A 628 27.54 -46.67 32.25
C GLY A 628 27.01 -45.25 32.52
N PRO A 629 25.74 -45.09 32.99
CA PRO A 629 25.25 -43.86 33.62
C PRO A 629 25.55 -43.83 35.15
N THR A 630 24.98 -42.83 35.85
CA THR A 630 24.99 -42.54 37.32
C THR A 630 26.04 -41.53 37.81
N ASN A 631 25.84 -40.78 38.91
CA ASN A 631 24.63 -40.19 39.53
C ASN A 631 25.10 -39.17 40.61
N SER A 632 24.19 -38.32 41.11
CA SER A 632 24.12 -37.79 42.49
C SER A 632 25.28 -36.97 43.12
N GLN A 633 24.85 -35.86 43.73
CA GLN A 633 25.28 -35.32 45.05
C GLN A 633 26.55 -34.44 45.17
N SER A 634 26.28 -33.14 45.37
CA SER A 634 26.94 -32.23 46.32
C SER A 634 26.93 -32.79 47.76
N PRO A 635 27.74 -32.28 48.72
CA PRO A 635 27.53 -30.93 49.27
C PRO A 635 28.86 -30.18 49.65
N ALA A 636 28.81 -28.90 50.05
CA ALA A 636 28.98 -28.37 51.43
C ALA A 636 30.27 -28.79 52.19
N ASP A 637 30.94 -27.93 52.96
CA ASP A 637 30.82 -26.47 53.19
C ASP A 637 32.13 -25.94 53.84
N ASP A 638 32.27 -24.61 53.91
CA ASP A 638 33.14 -23.84 54.83
C ASP A 638 34.69 -24.04 54.80
N ALA A 639 35.54 -23.09 55.23
CA ALA A 639 35.48 -21.61 55.29
C ALA A 639 36.89 -21.08 55.74
N TRP A 640 37.02 -19.74 55.89
CA TRP A 640 38.16 -19.02 56.52
C TRP A 640 39.49 -18.96 55.71
N SER A 641 40.22 -17.83 55.63
CA SER A 641 39.86 -16.45 55.99
C SER A 641 40.77 -15.39 55.32
N ARG A 642 40.26 -14.15 55.31
CA ARG A 642 40.91 -12.84 55.16
C ARG A 642 41.55 -12.42 53.81
N ASP A 643 41.14 -11.27 53.23
CA ASP A 643 39.90 -10.51 53.47
C ASP A 643 39.27 -9.89 52.19
N GLU A 644 39.57 -8.72 51.62
CA GLU A 644 40.00 -7.42 52.19
C GLU A 644 39.09 -6.27 51.69
N SER A 645 39.12 -5.16 52.44
CA SER A 645 38.23 -4.00 52.45
C SER A 645 38.50 -2.96 51.33
N THR A 646 37.62 -2.00 51.03
CA THR A 646 36.27 -1.64 51.56
C THR A 646 35.22 -1.64 50.42
N ARG A 647 33.93 -1.98 50.54
CA ARG A 647 33.01 -2.37 51.64
C ARG A 647 32.42 -1.23 52.52
N ILE A 648 31.24 -0.68 52.13
CA ILE A 648 30.12 -0.03 52.92
C ILE A 648 29.41 1.06 52.05
N LYS A 649 28.08 1.19 51.81
CA LYS A 649 26.81 0.40 52.03
C LYS A 649 25.88 0.86 53.20
N ARG A 650 24.60 1.23 52.88
CA ARG A 650 23.40 1.64 53.74
C ARG A 650 23.13 3.18 53.78
N ARG A 651 21.92 3.74 54.05
CA ARG A 651 20.54 3.22 54.33
C ARG A 651 19.41 4.22 53.94
N ARG A 652 18.14 3.77 54.04
CA ARG A 652 16.84 4.46 53.76
C ARG A 652 16.53 5.73 54.57
N THR A 653 15.70 6.62 53.99
CA THR A 653 14.42 7.17 54.54
C THR A 653 13.49 7.62 53.38
N SER A 654 12.24 8.02 53.64
CA SER A 654 11.21 8.22 52.60
C SER A 654 10.07 9.18 52.98
N SER A 655 9.63 10.06 52.07
CA SER A 655 8.34 10.79 52.14
C SER A 655 7.93 11.42 50.79
N THR A 656 6.70 11.14 50.34
CA THR A 656 5.69 12.01 49.65
C THR A 656 6.12 13.29 48.88
N TRP A 657 5.55 13.67 47.71
CA TRP A 657 4.24 13.32 47.11
C TRP A 657 4.14 13.62 45.59
N ALA A 658 3.16 12.99 44.93
CA ALA A 658 2.42 13.38 43.70
C ALA A 658 3.12 13.78 42.37
N GLY A 659 2.69 13.13 41.27
CA GLY A 659 2.96 13.52 39.87
C GLY A 659 2.70 12.35 38.91
N ARG A 660 1.69 12.43 38.02
CA ARG A 660 1.26 11.29 37.17
C ARG A 660 2.15 11.12 35.92
N ARG A 661 2.41 9.87 35.52
CA ARG A 661 2.88 9.47 34.18
C ARG A 661 2.09 8.25 33.70
N THR A 662 1.89 8.16 32.39
CA THR A 662 1.27 7.02 31.69
C THR A 662 2.22 5.83 31.61
N HIS A 663 1.69 4.60 31.59
CA HIS A 663 2.48 3.37 31.56
C HIS A 663 2.50 2.73 30.17
N SER A 664 3.71 2.56 29.64
CA SER A 664 4.00 1.78 28.43
C SER A 664 3.71 0.27 28.67
N LEU A 665 3.16 -0.39 27.64
CA LEU A 665 2.97 -1.84 27.59
C LEU A 665 4.22 -2.54 27.02
N SER A 666 4.40 -3.81 27.38
CA SER A 666 5.64 -4.58 27.12
C SER A 666 5.62 -5.33 25.77
N PRO A 667 6.73 -5.43 25.01
CA PRO A 667 6.68 -5.80 23.58
C PRO A 667 6.62 -7.31 23.25
N PHE A 668 6.50 -8.21 24.23
CA PHE A 668 6.81 -9.64 24.01
C PHE A 668 5.61 -10.57 24.28
N SER A 669 4.87 -10.88 23.20
CA SER A 669 3.81 -11.89 23.16
C SER A 669 3.95 -12.80 21.94
N VAL A 670 3.80 -14.11 22.13
CA VAL A 670 3.97 -15.14 21.08
C VAL A 670 2.79 -15.12 20.10
N ASP A 671 1.56 -14.95 20.61
CA ASP A 671 0.34 -14.91 19.78
C ASP A 671 0.37 -13.71 18.82
N GLN A 672 0.88 -12.57 19.29
CA GLN A 672 1.11 -11.36 18.49
C GLN A 672 2.23 -11.51 17.45
N THR A 673 3.09 -12.53 17.59
CA THR A 673 4.14 -12.90 16.61
C THR A 673 3.58 -13.80 15.51
N MET A 674 2.59 -14.64 15.78
CA MET A 674 1.92 -15.44 14.75
C MET A 674 0.96 -14.62 13.89
N MET A 675 0.18 -13.71 14.50
CA MET A 675 -0.70 -12.80 13.73
C MET A 675 0.08 -11.83 12.84
N THR A 676 1.25 -11.35 13.26
CA THR A 676 2.10 -10.56 12.35
C THR A 676 2.62 -11.39 11.19
N ASN A 677 3.11 -12.62 11.39
CA ASN A 677 3.77 -13.37 10.32
C ASN A 677 2.89 -13.67 9.09
N SER A 678 1.63 -14.10 9.26
CA SER A 678 0.76 -14.36 8.11
C SER A 678 0.29 -13.07 7.41
N ASN A 679 -0.09 -12.04 8.17
CA ASN A 679 -0.45 -10.74 7.58
C ASN A 679 0.77 -10.12 6.87
N ASN A 680 1.96 -10.17 7.49
CA ASN A 680 3.22 -9.71 6.90
C ASN A 680 3.52 -10.40 5.57
N GLN A 681 3.08 -11.62 5.29
CA GLN A 681 3.39 -12.28 4.02
C GLN A 681 2.58 -11.68 2.86
N PHE A 682 1.25 -11.53 3.02
CA PHE A 682 0.40 -10.84 2.04
C PHE A 682 0.76 -9.35 1.94
N ILE A 683 0.89 -8.66 3.08
CA ILE A 683 1.35 -7.27 3.16
C ILE A 683 2.71 -7.12 2.47
N SER A 684 3.69 -8.01 2.70
CA SER A 684 5.00 -7.90 2.05
C SER A 684 4.92 -8.02 0.52
N THR A 685 3.96 -8.76 -0.03
CA THR A 685 3.83 -8.88 -1.50
C THR A 685 3.32 -7.56 -2.09
N ASN A 686 2.28 -6.97 -1.52
CA ASN A 686 1.75 -5.67 -1.98
C ASN A 686 2.73 -4.52 -1.69
N LEU A 687 3.39 -4.54 -0.52
CA LEU A 687 4.45 -3.57 -0.18
C LEU A 687 5.69 -3.72 -1.09
N LEU A 688 6.05 -4.93 -1.51
CA LEU A 688 7.12 -5.14 -2.50
C LEU A 688 6.73 -4.64 -3.89
N GLN A 689 5.46 -4.71 -4.26
CA GLN A 689 4.98 -4.07 -5.49
C GLN A 689 5.03 -2.53 -5.37
N ILE A 690 4.56 -1.95 -4.27
CA ILE A 690 4.70 -0.50 -4.00
C ILE A 690 6.17 -0.07 -4.04
N TYR A 691 7.06 -0.84 -3.41
CA TYR A 691 8.51 -0.61 -3.47
C TYR A 691 9.05 -0.66 -4.91
N HIS A 692 8.56 -1.59 -5.74
CA HIS A 692 8.92 -1.65 -7.15
C HIS A 692 8.44 -0.41 -7.92
N ASP A 693 7.13 -0.17 -7.91
CA ASP A 693 6.45 0.85 -8.72
C ASP A 693 6.82 2.29 -8.31
N VAL A 694 7.26 2.49 -7.06
CA VAL A 694 7.75 3.77 -6.54
C VAL A 694 9.28 3.88 -6.62
N LEU A 695 10.03 3.00 -5.94
CA LEU A 695 11.48 3.22 -5.74
C LEU A 695 12.31 2.68 -6.91
N GLU A 696 12.24 1.37 -7.18
CA GLU A 696 13.03 0.73 -8.24
C GLU A 696 12.69 1.34 -9.61
N HIS A 697 11.41 1.60 -9.86
CA HIS A 697 10.92 2.21 -11.09
C HIS A 697 11.47 3.62 -11.31
N ASN A 698 11.39 4.53 -10.32
CA ASN A 698 11.77 5.93 -10.51
C ASN A 698 13.27 6.19 -10.32
N LEU A 699 13.98 5.39 -9.51
CA LEU A 699 15.44 5.48 -9.45
C LEU A 699 16.10 4.96 -10.73
N SER A 700 15.43 4.18 -11.58
CA SER A 700 16.02 3.71 -12.85
C SER A 700 16.38 4.83 -13.84
N CYS A 701 15.73 6.01 -13.79
CA CYS A 701 16.17 7.18 -14.58
C CYS A 701 17.26 8.03 -13.89
N TRP A 702 17.56 7.78 -12.61
CA TRP A 702 18.70 8.40 -11.91
C TRP A 702 19.96 7.51 -12.03
N LEU A 703 19.78 6.19 -12.03
CA LEU A 703 20.83 5.21 -11.76
C LEU A 703 21.03 4.21 -12.92
N THR A 704 21.71 4.65 -13.98
CA THR A 704 22.08 3.79 -15.12
C THR A 704 23.59 3.65 -15.27
N GLU A 705 24.04 2.55 -15.90
CA GLU A 705 25.43 2.32 -16.27
C GLU A 705 25.97 3.36 -17.27
N VAL A 706 25.08 4.06 -18.00
CA VAL A 706 25.44 5.12 -18.96
C VAL A 706 25.81 6.42 -18.22
N THR A 707 25.03 6.78 -17.20
CA THR A 707 25.20 8.01 -16.40
C THR A 707 26.00 7.83 -15.10
N CYS A 708 26.51 6.63 -14.83
CA CYS A 708 27.35 6.36 -13.67
C CYS A 708 28.80 6.84 -13.89
N PRO A 709 29.33 7.75 -13.06
CA PRO A 709 30.69 8.29 -13.18
C PRO A 709 31.77 7.34 -12.64
N TYR A 710 31.37 6.22 -12.02
CA TYR A 710 32.27 5.22 -11.43
C TYR A 710 32.15 3.90 -12.19
N ARG A 711 33.22 3.47 -12.87
CA ARG A 711 33.20 2.44 -13.92
C ARG A 711 34.04 1.22 -13.56
N ALA A 712 33.47 0.03 -13.75
CA ALA A 712 34.21 -1.22 -13.62
C ALA A 712 35.09 -1.47 -14.87
N PRO A 713 36.41 -1.67 -14.73
CA PRO A 713 37.27 -1.97 -15.88
C PRO A 713 36.79 -3.21 -16.66
N GLY A 714 36.68 -3.06 -17.98
CA GLY A 714 36.17 -4.10 -18.88
C GLY A 714 34.67 -4.05 -19.18
N TYR A 715 33.91 -3.10 -18.63
CA TYR A 715 32.51 -2.88 -19.01
C TYR A 715 32.42 -2.06 -20.32
N ILE A 716 32.20 -2.72 -21.45
CA ILE A 716 32.19 -2.08 -22.78
C ILE A 716 30.79 -1.55 -23.12
N THR A 717 30.59 -0.24 -23.00
CA THR A 717 29.43 0.48 -23.56
C THR A 717 29.57 0.64 -25.08
N GLY A 718 29.39 -0.44 -25.84
CA GLY A 718 29.76 -0.52 -27.25
C GLY A 718 28.87 -1.40 -28.14
N GLY A 719 27.57 -1.47 -27.86
CA GLY A 719 26.59 -2.12 -28.72
C GLY A 719 25.23 -1.41 -28.66
N ASN A 720 24.47 -1.47 -29.76
CA ASN A 720 23.14 -0.83 -29.89
C ASN A 720 22.04 -1.56 -29.12
N TYR A 721 22.29 -1.89 -27.85
CA TYR A 721 21.29 -2.37 -26.92
C TYR A 721 20.77 -1.20 -26.12
N ALA A 722 19.51 -0.82 -26.33
CA ALA A 722 18.78 -0.02 -25.35
C ALA A 722 18.85 -0.75 -23.99
N PRO A 723 19.13 -0.04 -22.87
CA PRO A 723 19.16 -0.66 -21.55
C PRO A 723 17.89 -1.48 -21.29
N THR A 724 18.07 -2.74 -20.86
CA THR A 724 16.95 -3.66 -20.56
C THR A 724 15.96 -3.10 -19.54
N GLU A 725 16.40 -2.11 -18.76
CA GLU A 725 15.65 -1.39 -17.73
C GLU A 725 14.66 -0.36 -18.30
N TRP A 726 14.85 0.09 -19.54
CA TRP A 726 13.82 0.85 -20.25
C TRP A 726 12.64 -0.07 -20.65
N GLY A 727 12.85 -1.40 -20.73
CA GLY A 727 11.82 -2.41 -20.99
C GLY A 727 10.86 -2.67 -19.81
N SER A 728 9.77 -3.39 -20.07
CA SER A 728 8.63 -3.59 -19.16
C SER A 728 8.83 -4.68 -18.08
N SER A 729 10.04 -5.22 -17.91
CA SER A 729 10.29 -6.37 -17.02
C SER A 729 10.53 -5.97 -15.56
N TRP A 730 9.66 -6.48 -14.66
CA TRP A 730 9.91 -6.48 -13.21
C TRP A 730 11.22 -7.22 -12.89
N SER A 731 12.22 -6.49 -12.39
CA SER A 731 13.56 -7.04 -12.14
C SER A 731 14.14 -6.80 -10.74
N ASN A 732 13.52 -5.89 -9.95
CA ASN A 732 13.98 -5.46 -8.60
C ASN A 732 15.51 -5.39 -8.51
N ARG A 733 16.09 -4.57 -9.39
CA ARG A 733 17.52 -4.52 -9.71
C ARG A 733 18.35 -4.08 -8.52
N ILE A 734 17.97 -3.00 -7.84
CA ILE A 734 18.72 -2.45 -6.70
C ILE A 734 18.70 -3.46 -5.56
N TYR A 735 17.53 -4.04 -5.25
CA TYR A 735 17.37 -5.09 -4.24
C TYR A 735 18.17 -6.35 -4.57
N ARG A 736 18.00 -6.93 -5.77
CA ARG A 736 18.69 -8.15 -6.24
C ARG A 736 20.21 -7.97 -6.21
N ARG A 737 20.72 -6.89 -6.81
CA ARG A 737 22.16 -6.63 -6.89
C ARG A 737 22.76 -6.34 -5.50
N THR A 738 22.07 -5.58 -4.63
CA THR A 738 22.51 -5.35 -3.24
C THR A 738 22.62 -6.66 -2.44
N ILE A 739 21.67 -7.58 -2.61
CA ILE A 739 21.70 -8.88 -1.91
C ILE A 739 22.87 -9.75 -2.37
N ASN A 740 23.12 -9.80 -3.69
CA ASN A 740 24.23 -10.55 -4.28
C ASN A 740 25.61 -9.98 -3.91
N LEU A 741 25.73 -8.65 -3.86
CA LEU A 741 27.02 -7.97 -3.70
C LEU A 741 27.71 -8.28 -2.36
N ASP A 742 26.96 -8.29 -1.25
CA ASP A 742 27.50 -8.68 0.07
C ASP A 742 28.03 -10.13 0.06
N HIS A 743 27.40 -11.04 -0.70
CA HIS A 743 27.85 -12.42 -0.83
C HIS A 743 29.12 -12.53 -1.70
N ALA A 744 29.16 -11.82 -2.83
CA ALA A 744 30.33 -11.80 -3.71
C ALA A 744 31.56 -11.23 -2.98
N ILE A 745 31.41 -10.08 -2.31
CA ILE A 745 32.51 -9.40 -1.62
C ILE A 745 32.98 -10.16 -0.37
N SER A 746 32.07 -10.86 0.33
CA SER A 746 32.47 -11.80 1.40
C SER A 746 33.21 -13.03 0.85
N THR A 747 32.93 -13.47 -0.37
CA THR A 747 33.65 -14.57 -1.03
C THR A 747 35.06 -14.13 -1.44
N SER A 748 35.20 -12.89 -1.93
CA SER A 748 36.49 -12.24 -2.22
C SER A 748 37.25 -11.75 -0.97
N LYS A 749 36.73 -11.99 0.25
CA LYS A 749 37.35 -11.72 1.56
C LYS A 749 37.67 -10.24 1.87
N LEU A 750 37.07 -9.29 1.16
CA LEU A 750 37.28 -7.85 1.37
C LEU A 750 36.52 -7.31 2.59
N THR A 751 35.36 -7.89 2.87
CA THR A 751 34.64 -7.78 4.14
C THR A 751 34.30 -9.18 4.64
N ARG A 752 33.99 -9.32 5.93
CA ARG A 752 33.62 -10.61 6.53
C ARG A 752 32.53 -10.41 7.57
N LEU A 753 31.28 -10.59 7.16
CA LEU A 753 30.14 -10.64 8.07
C LEU A 753 30.10 -12.00 8.78
N THR A 754 29.83 -12.02 10.08
CA THR A 754 29.38 -13.20 10.80
C THR A 754 27.95 -13.59 10.36
N HIS A 755 27.53 -14.80 10.70
CA HIS A 755 26.17 -15.27 10.38
C HIS A 755 25.08 -14.38 11.02
N SER A 756 25.31 -13.94 12.26
CA SER A 756 24.46 -12.99 13.00
C SER A 756 24.39 -11.61 12.33
N GLU A 757 25.53 -11.05 11.91
CA GLU A 757 25.57 -9.74 11.24
C GLU A 757 24.88 -9.79 9.86
N ASN A 758 25.11 -10.86 9.08
CA ASN A 758 24.43 -11.08 7.80
C ASN A 758 22.90 -11.22 7.99
N GLN A 759 22.43 -11.90 9.03
CA GLN A 759 21.00 -12.00 9.35
C GLN A 759 20.41 -10.65 9.81
N ALA A 760 21.13 -9.90 10.64
CA ALA A 760 20.70 -8.57 11.09
C ALA A 760 20.64 -7.57 9.93
N SER A 761 21.64 -7.57 9.04
CA SER A 761 21.69 -6.72 7.84
C SER A 761 20.54 -7.03 6.86
N ALA A 762 20.21 -8.31 6.68
CA ALA A 762 19.06 -8.71 5.87
C ALA A 762 17.72 -8.27 6.49
N LYS A 763 17.56 -8.44 7.82
CA LYS A 763 16.37 -7.97 8.55
C LYS A 763 16.22 -6.44 8.48
N ALA A 764 17.31 -5.69 8.63
CA ALA A 764 17.30 -4.24 8.53
C ALA A 764 16.85 -3.77 7.13
N LEU A 765 17.39 -4.36 6.05
CA LEU A 765 16.97 -4.06 4.68
C LEU A 765 15.49 -4.37 4.44
N GLN A 766 15.00 -5.54 4.88
CA GLN A 766 13.59 -5.90 4.74
C GLN A 766 12.68 -4.93 5.50
N LEU A 767 13.02 -4.55 6.74
CA LEU A 767 12.23 -3.62 7.52
C LEU A 767 12.27 -2.19 6.95
N SER A 768 13.40 -1.71 6.42
CA SER A 768 13.46 -0.42 5.70
C SER A 768 12.55 -0.41 4.46
N ILE A 769 12.55 -1.49 3.68
CA ILE A 769 11.67 -1.64 2.50
C ILE A 769 10.19 -1.62 2.90
N MET A 770 9.82 -2.35 3.96
CA MET A 770 8.45 -2.34 4.47
C MET A 770 8.06 -0.97 5.03
N ALA A 771 8.93 -0.31 5.82
CA ALA A 771 8.67 1.02 6.37
C ALA A 771 8.45 2.05 5.25
N PHE A 772 9.32 2.05 4.23
CA PHE A 772 9.17 2.88 3.03
C PHE A 772 7.80 2.66 2.38
N ALA A 773 7.47 1.42 2.02
CA ALA A 773 6.24 1.10 1.30
C ALA A 773 4.95 1.36 2.13
N THR A 774 4.99 1.29 3.47
CA THR A 774 3.82 1.60 4.32
C THR A 774 3.37 3.05 4.29
N GLN A 775 4.13 3.96 3.65
CA GLN A 775 3.65 5.32 3.34
C GLN A 775 2.48 5.32 2.33
N TRP A 776 2.24 4.21 1.62
CA TRP A 776 1.13 4.00 0.68
C TRP A 776 0.16 2.90 1.14
N ALA A 777 -0.02 2.70 2.45
CA ALA A 777 -0.95 1.71 3.00
C ALA A 777 -2.41 1.98 2.58
N GLN A 778 -3.13 0.92 2.19
CA GLN A 778 -4.48 1.03 1.62
C GLN A 778 -5.57 0.73 2.65
N GLY A 779 -6.38 1.75 2.94
CA GLY A 779 -7.50 1.66 3.88
C GLY A 779 -7.94 3.03 4.40
N SER A 780 -6.97 3.87 4.79
CA SER A 780 -7.20 5.20 5.38
C SER A 780 -8.20 6.10 4.62
N ARG A 781 -8.99 6.86 5.39
CA ARG A 781 -9.97 7.85 4.90
C ARG A 781 -9.32 8.87 3.96
N ARG A 782 -8.08 9.26 4.26
CA ARG A 782 -7.22 10.14 3.43
C ARG A 782 -7.09 9.68 1.97
N GLN A 783 -7.06 8.37 1.70
CA GLN A 783 -6.95 7.86 0.33
C GLN A 783 -8.23 8.12 -0.47
N ARG A 784 -9.41 8.04 0.17
CA ARG A 784 -10.73 8.15 -0.48
C ARG A 784 -11.21 9.58 -0.65
N GLN A 785 -10.68 10.53 0.12
CA GLN A 785 -10.98 11.95 -0.03
C GLN A 785 -10.65 12.48 -1.44
N SER A 786 -11.48 13.40 -1.93
CA SER A 786 -11.29 14.22 -3.13
C SER A 786 -10.87 15.66 -2.76
N PHE A 787 -10.46 16.46 -3.75
CA PHE A 787 -10.10 17.87 -3.59
C PHE A 787 -11.03 18.79 -4.40
N PRO A 788 -11.59 19.87 -3.83
CA PRO A 788 -11.46 20.28 -2.42
C PRO A 788 -12.10 19.26 -1.47
N ALA A 789 -11.65 19.26 -0.22
CA ALA A 789 -12.41 18.61 0.84
C ALA A 789 -13.57 19.54 1.21
N ASP A 790 -14.80 19.15 0.87
CA ASP A 790 -16.01 19.86 1.29
C ASP A 790 -16.17 19.81 2.82
N ASP A 791 -16.87 20.78 3.39
CA ASP A 791 -17.07 20.89 4.85
C ASP A 791 -17.74 19.61 5.41
N GLU A 792 -17.20 19.14 6.55
CA GLU A 792 -17.33 17.79 7.11
C GLU A 792 -18.66 17.04 6.82
N THR A 793 -18.61 16.11 5.85
CA THR A 793 -19.59 15.01 5.81
C THR A 793 -19.41 14.12 7.06
N PRO A 794 -20.46 13.87 7.85
CA PRO A 794 -20.37 13.08 9.08
C PRO A 794 -20.40 11.58 8.77
N GLU A 795 -19.32 11.07 8.15
CA GLU A 795 -19.22 9.71 7.63
C GLU A 795 -18.35 8.78 8.50
N ASP A 796 -18.99 7.69 8.93
CA ASP A 796 -18.50 6.40 9.44
C ASP A 796 -17.26 6.28 10.34
N ILE A 797 -17.54 5.96 11.60
CA ILE A 797 -16.62 5.43 12.63
C ILE A 797 -15.79 4.22 12.14
N LEU A 798 -16.29 3.46 11.16
CA LEU A 798 -15.59 2.31 10.58
C LEU A 798 -14.31 2.73 9.83
N ASP A 799 -14.32 3.93 9.22
CA ASP A 799 -13.16 4.49 8.53
C ASP A 799 -12.13 5.07 9.50
N ASP A 800 -12.56 5.67 10.61
CA ASP A 800 -11.65 6.11 11.69
C ASP A 800 -10.90 4.91 12.30
N ILE A 801 -11.59 3.78 12.53
CA ILE A 801 -10.96 2.53 13.01
C ILE A 801 -9.97 1.97 11.97
N THR A 802 -10.29 2.08 10.69
CA THR A 802 -9.43 1.60 9.60
C THR A 802 -8.20 2.49 9.42
N GLU A 803 -8.34 3.82 9.48
CA GLU A 803 -7.20 4.74 9.49
C GLU A 803 -6.34 4.57 10.76
N GLU A 804 -6.93 4.39 11.94
CA GLU A 804 -6.15 4.09 13.15
C GLU A 804 -5.34 2.78 13.01
N PHE A 805 -5.90 1.74 12.39
CA PHE A 805 -5.20 0.49 12.13
C PHE A 805 -3.99 0.68 11.19
N ASP A 806 -4.20 1.28 10.01
CA ASP A 806 -3.12 1.55 9.04
C ASP A 806 -2.01 2.42 9.65
N ARG A 807 -2.39 3.46 10.39
CA ARG A 807 -1.45 4.41 10.99
C ARG A 807 -0.67 3.78 12.15
N ASN A 808 -1.26 2.83 12.87
CA ASN A 808 -0.54 2.00 13.84
C ASN A 808 0.41 1.00 13.15
N ILE A 809 0.06 0.43 11.99
CA ILE A 809 0.99 -0.40 11.19
C ILE A 809 2.19 0.45 10.73
N GLN A 810 1.93 1.60 10.08
CA GLN A 810 2.96 2.52 9.58
C GLN A 810 3.95 2.91 10.68
N ARG A 811 3.43 3.37 11.84
CA ARG A 811 4.22 3.78 13.01
C ARG A 811 5.03 2.63 13.61
N ASN A 812 4.46 1.43 13.71
CA ASN A 812 5.12 0.26 14.29
C ASN A 812 6.25 -0.27 13.38
N ILE A 813 6.01 -0.38 12.08
CA ILE A 813 7.03 -0.84 11.12
C ILE A 813 8.16 0.19 10.99
N TRP A 814 7.86 1.49 10.97
CA TRP A 814 8.89 2.55 10.98
C TRP A 814 9.78 2.49 12.23
N GLU A 815 9.20 2.35 13.43
CA GLU A 815 9.98 2.19 14.66
C GLU A 815 10.76 0.86 14.71
N GLN A 816 10.25 -0.23 14.13
CA GLN A 816 11.00 -1.49 14.00
C GLN A 816 12.21 -1.36 13.06
N ALA A 817 12.03 -0.73 11.89
CA ALA A 817 13.11 -0.46 10.94
C ALA A 817 14.20 0.43 11.54
N LYS A 818 13.80 1.54 12.17
CA LYS A 818 14.69 2.45 12.89
C LYS A 818 15.55 1.75 13.96
N ARG A 819 14.97 0.85 14.74
CA ARG A 819 15.69 0.06 15.74
C ARG A 819 16.62 -0.98 15.10
N ALA A 820 16.15 -1.70 14.08
CA ALA A 820 17.00 -2.62 13.33
C ALA A 820 18.21 -1.92 12.68
N LEU A 821 18.05 -0.67 12.22
CA LEU A 821 19.15 0.17 11.74
C LEU A 821 20.06 0.68 12.87
N GLN A 822 19.57 0.83 14.10
CA GLN A 822 20.42 1.10 15.27
C GLN A 822 21.23 -0.14 15.68
N ASP A 823 20.63 -1.33 15.63
CA ASP A 823 21.25 -2.63 15.95
C ASP A 823 22.39 -3.02 14.98
N VAL A 824 22.46 -2.40 13.79
CA VAL A 824 23.51 -2.63 12.76
C VAL A 824 24.37 -1.39 12.48
N ALA A 825 24.36 -0.41 13.38
CA ALA A 825 24.96 0.91 13.11
C ALA A 825 26.48 0.89 12.88
N ASP A 826 27.18 -0.10 13.42
CA ASP A 826 28.61 -0.37 13.22
C ASP A 826 28.92 -1.26 12.00
N ILE A 827 27.98 -2.12 11.58
CA ILE A 827 28.19 -3.08 10.49
C ILE A 827 28.39 -2.39 9.13
N GLU A 828 29.48 -2.73 8.44
CA GLU A 828 29.79 -2.27 7.07
C GLU A 828 29.35 -3.31 6.04
N SER A 829 28.12 -3.17 5.55
CA SER A 829 27.48 -4.05 4.56
C SER A 829 26.74 -3.19 3.52
N TYR A 830 26.70 -3.65 2.27
CA TYR A 830 25.95 -2.97 1.21
C TYR A 830 24.44 -3.03 1.49
N ARG A 831 23.92 -4.13 2.05
CA ARG A 831 22.54 -4.20 2.55
C ARG A 831 22.26 -3.17 3.64
N VAL A 832 23.18 -2.95 4.58
CA VAL A 832 23.03 -1.92 5.62
C VAL A 832 23.04 -0.52 5.02
N ALA A 833 24.01 -0.20 4.16
CA ALA A 833 24.08 1.12 3.53
C ALA A 833 22.84 1.41 2.66
N THR A 834 22.39 0.46 1.84
CA THR A 834 21.14 0.58 1.05
C THR A 834 19.90 0.67 1.96
N ALA A 835 19.85 -0.06 3.08
CA ALA A 835 18.76 0.03 4.05
C ALA A 835 18.69 1.41 4.74
N GLU A 836 19.84 2.04 4.99
CA GLU A 836 19.95 3.40 5.51
C GLU A 836 19.58 4.45 4.44
N LEU A 837 19.92 4.25 3.16
CA LEU A 837 19.43 5.10 2.05
C LEU A 837 17.91 5.06 1.96
N ILE A 838 17.31 3.86 1.87
CA ILE A 838 15.85 3.67 1.75
C ILE A 838 15.11 4.28 2.95
N PHE A 839 15.63 4.08 4.16
CA PHE A 839 15.04 4.68 5.36
C PHE A 839 15.23 6.21 5.41
N GLY A 840 16.33 6.74 4.83
CA GLY A 840 16.53 8.18 4.62
C GLY A 840 15.56 8.83 3.62
N LEU A 841 14.82 8.04 2.84
CA LEU A 841 13.70 8.49 1.99
C LEU A 841 12.33 8.33 2.68
N THR A 842 12.28 7.67 3.85
CA THR A 842 11.03 7.30 4.55
C THR A 842 10.70 8.32 5.64
N GLN A 843 9.62 9.09 5.45
CA GLN A 843 9.24 10.14 6.41
C GLN A 843 8.78 9.54 7.75
N LYS A 844 9.00 10.29 8.85
CA LYS A 844 8.47 9.92 10.17
C LYS A 844 6.94 10.07 10.17
N PRO A 845 6.15 9.03 10.52
CA PRO A 845 4.72 9.18 10.77
C PRO A 845 4.46 10.07 12.00
N TRP A 846 3.60 11.09 11.89
CA TRP A 846 3.32 12.00 13.00
C TRP A 846 2.35 11.37 14.02
N THR A 847 2.48 11.76 15.28
CA THR A 847 1.60 11.38 16.39
C THR A 847 0.76 12.58 16.86
N HIS A 848 -0.28 12.36 17.69
CA HIS A 848 -1.00 13.49 18.30
C HIS A 848 -0.10 14.32 19.24
N ASP A 849 0.93 13.72 19.84
CA ASP A 849 1.92 14.43 20.65
C ASP A 849 2.89 15.29 19.79
N ASP A 850 2.86 15.14 18.46
CA ASP A 850 3.60 15.99 17.50
C ASP A 850 2.76 17.19 17.00
N GLU A 851 1.44 17.26 17.23
CA GLU A 851 0.68 18.50 16.97
C GLU A 851 1.18 19.61 17.91
N PRO A 852 1.37 20.85 17.42
CA PRO A 852 1.78 21.96 18.29
C PRO A 852 0.68 22.25 19.31
N ASP A 853 1.04 22.32 20.59
CA ASP A 853 0.08 22.56 21.67
C ASP A 853 -0.69 23.88 21.42
N ARG A 854 -2.01 23.75 21.22
CA ARG A 854 -2.89 24.86 20.78
C ARG A 854 -2.85 26.05 21.74
N THR A 855 -2.42 25.81 22.99
CA THR A 855 -2.16 26.81 24.04
C THR A 855 -1.18 27.91 23.64
N THR A 856 -0.31 27.68 22.64
CA THR A 856 0.74 28.64 22.24
C THR A 856 0.30 29.67 21.18
N ARG A 857 -0.79 29.43 20.44
CA ARG A 857 -1.41 30.45 19.57
C ARG A 857 -2.33 31.35 20.39
N ASN A 858 -1.73 32.39 20.98
CA ASN A 858 -2.41 33.46 21.71
C ASN A 858 -3.25 34.37 20.78
N HIS A 859 -4.34 33.83 20.23
CA HIS A 859 -5.37 34.60 19.52
C HIS A 859 -6.21 35.40 20.52
N ASN A 860 -5.76 36.60 20.89
CA ASN A 860 -6.65 37.63 21.42
C ASN A 860 -7.71 37.95 20.34
N PRO A 861 -9.01 37.70 20.56
CA PRO A 861 -10.00 37.79 19.47
C PRO A 861 -10.40 39.23 19.07
N LEU A 862 -9.87 40.26 19.74
CA LEU A 862 -10.25 41.66 19.52
C LEU A 862 -9.01 42.57 19.52
N SER A 863 -8.66 43.10 18.35
CA SER A 863 -7.92 44.37 18.11
C SER A 863 -7.61 44.53 16.61
N THR A 864 -8.26 45.49 15.94
CA THR A 864 -7.87 46.12 14.64
C THR A 864 -7.92 45.28 13.31
N PRO A 865 -8.02 45.93 12.12
CA PRO A 865 -8.63 45.34 10.92
C PRO A 865 -7.63 44.77 9.88
N ARG A 866 -8.19 43.97 8.95
CA ARG A 866 -7.51 43.25 7.84
C ARG A 866 -6.25 42.48 8.26
N SER A 867 -6.41 41.15 8.42
CA SER A 867 -5.29 40.20 8.57
C SER A 867 -4.51 40.07 7.26
N GLU A 868 -3.72 41.08 6.92
CA GLU A 868 -2.66 41.02 5.91
C GLU A 868 -1.87 39.70 6.05
N VAL A 869 -1.50 39.07 4.92
CA VAL A 869 -0.67 37.87 4.96
C VAL A 869 0.79 38.28 5.10
N ASP A 870 1.33 38.09 6.31
CA ASP A 870 2.77 38.15 6.54
C ASP A 870 3.44 36.89 5.97
N MET A 871 4.06 37.07 4.80
CA MET A 871 4.78 36.04 4.09
C MET A 871 6.04 35.57 4.85
N LYS A 872 6.59 36.36 5.78
CA LYS A 872 7.74 35.95 6.61
C LYS A 872 7.29 34.98 7.71
N SER A 873 6.19 35.27 8.40
CA SER A 873 5.55 34.34 9.34
C SER A 873 5.07 33.05 8.65
N LEU A 874 4.49 33.16 7.45
CA LEU A 874 4.07 31.99 6.67
C LEU A 874 5.27 31.10 6.26
N ASN A 875 6.38 31.69 5.83
CA ASN A 875 7.60 30.96 5.52
C ASN A 875 8.20 30.28 6.77
N ALA A 876 8.11 30.92 7.94
CA ALA A 876 8.55 30.34 9.21
C ALA A 876 7.68 29.14 9.62
N GLU A 877 6.35 29.23 9.52
CA GLU A 877 5.43 28.12 9.82
C GLU A 877 5.68 26.91 8.90
N LEU A 878 5.97 27.14 7.62
CA LEU A 878 6.37 26.09 6.68
C LEU A 878 7.75 25.49 7.01
N GLY A 879 8.71 26.32 7.46
CA GLY A 879 10.00 25.87 7.97
C GLY A 879 9.86 24.96 9.20
N ASP A 880 9.03 25.36 10.17
CA ASP A 880 8.70 24.57 11.35
C ASP A 880 8.04 23.23 10.97
N ILE A 881 7.08 23.24 10.02
CA ILE A 881 6.44 22.04 9.46
C ILE A 881 7.49 21.08 8.85
N ILE A 882 8.43 21.61 8.07
CA ILE A 882 9.48 20.84 7.39
C ILE A 882 10.53 20.29 8.37
N SER A 883 10.86 21.03 9.44
CA SER A 883 11.89 20.63 10.42
C SER A 883 11.57 19.36 11.21
N ARG A 884 10.28 18.98 11.29
CA ARG A 884 9.76 17.87 12.11
C ARG A 884 10.22 16.47 11.72
N ASP A 885 10.68 16.27 10.47
CA ASP A 885 11.29 15.00 10.04
C ASP A 885 12.69 14.79 10.67
N GLY A 886 13.33 15.88 11.13
CA GLY A 886 14.65 15.87 11.78
C GLY A 886 15.83 15.96 10.80
N LEU A 887 17.03 15.71 11.32
CA LEU A 887 18.27 15.70 10.53
C LEU A 887 18.41 14.40 9.72
N PRO A 888 19.03 14.42 8.52
CA PRO A 888 19.12 13.28 7.61
C PRO A 888 20.19 12.23 8.02
N VAL A 889 20.26 11.89 9.31
CA VAL A 889 21.31 11.08 9.94
C VAL A 889 21.51 9.72 9.28
N PHE A 890 20.43 9.08 8.79
CA PHE A 890 20.52 7.80 8.06
C PHE A 890 21.16 7.97 6.68
N MET A 891 20.85 9.07 5.97
CA MET A 891 21.49 9.38 4.68
C MET A 891 23.00 9.63 4.85
N GLU A 892 23.38 10.35 5.92
CA GLU A 892 24.78 10.61 6.25
C GLU A 892 25.56 9.34 6.61
N ARG A 893 24.93 8.44 7.40
CA ARG A 893 25.50 7.12 7.74
C ARG A 893 25.68 6.26 6.49
N ALA A 894 24.67 6.23 5.62
CA ALA A 894 24.68 5.48 4.37
C ALA A 894 25.82 5.94 3.45
N ALA A 895 25.94 7.25 3.22
CA ALA A 895 27.01 7.84 2.41
C ALA A 895 28.40 7.49 2.97
N ARG A 896 28.58 7.58 4.30
CA ARG A 896 29.85 7.23 4.97
C ARG A 896 30.18 5.74 4.83
N LYS A 897 29.20 4.84 5.02
CA LYS A 897 29.40 3.39 4.83
C LYS A 897 29.70 3.05 3.37
N MET A 898 28.94 3.62 2.42
CA MET A 898 29.11 3.35 0.99
C MET A 898 30.48 3.85 0.49
N HIS A 899 30.94 5.00 0.98
CA HIS A 899 32.31 5.49 0.71
C HIS A 899 33.37 4.53 1.27
N ALA A 900 33.28 4.11 2.54
CA ALA A 900 34.21 3.16 3.13
C ALA A 900 34.25 1.80 2.38
N LEU A 901 33.11 1.35 1.87
CA LEU A 901 32.97 0.14 1.07
C LEU A 901 33.59 0.29 -0.34
N LYS A 902 33.32 1.39 -1.07
CA LYS A 902 33.96 1.74 -2.36
C LYS A 902 35.48 1.83 -2.19
N PHE A 903 35.96 2.55 -1.19
CA PHE A 903 37.39 2.72 -0.90
C PHE A 903 38.09 1.38 -0.67
N ARG A 904 37.48 0.44 0.08
CA ARG A 904 38.04 -0.90 0.29
C ARG A 904 38.04 -1.75 -0.98
N PHE A 905 36.98 -1.67 -1.79
CA PHE A 905 36.90 -2.35 -3.07
C PHE A 905 38.01 -1.87 -4.03
N ASP A 906 38.19 -0.56 -4.17
CA ASP A 906 39.25 0.01 -5.01
C ASP A 906 40.66 -0.22 -4.45
N SER A 907 40.85 -0.13 -3.13
CA SER A 907 42.15 -0.43 -2.51
C SER A 907 42.53 -1.91 -2.66
N GLY A 908 41.54 -2.81 -2.59
CA GLY A 908 41.73 -4.23 -2.90
C GLY A 908 42.06 -4.45 -4.39
N ARG A 909 41.36 -3.75 -5.29
CA ARG A 909 41.56 -3.78 -6.75
C ARG A 909 42.96 -3.29 -7.16
N ARG A 910 43.45 -2.23 -6.51
CA ARG A 910 44.82 -1.69 -6.67
C ARG A 910 45.89 -2.50 -5.89
N GLY A 911 45.51 -3.52 -5.12
CA GLY A 911 46.44 -4.39 -4.38
C GLY A 911 47.06 -3.79 -3.10
N VAL A 912 46.47 -2.72 -2.56
CA VAL A 912 47.05 -1.86 -1.52
C VAL A 912 46.71 -2.33 -0.09
N THR A 913 45.76 -3.24 0.09
CA THR A 913 45.23 -3.61 1.42
C THR A 913 45.94 -4.79 2.08
N GLY A 914 46.55 -4.55 3.25
CA GLY A 914 46.88 -5.57 4.26
C GLY A 914 48.38 -5.66 4.64
N PRO A 915 48.71 -6.13 5.86
CA PRO A 915 50.09 -6.40 6.24
C PRO A 915 50.62 -7.62 5.48
N LEU A 916 51.78 -7.46 4.83
CA LEU A 916 52.36 -8.33 3.80
C LEU A 916 51.56 -8.32 2.47
N THR A 917 52.22 -7.78 1.45
CA THR A 917 51.75 -7.77 0.05
C THR A 917 51.50 -9.18 -0.47
N SER A 918 50.23 -9.51 -0.72
CA SER A 918 49.83 -10.79 -1.32
C SER A 918 49.09 -10.56 -2.64
N PRO A 919 49.63 -10.99 -3.80
CA PRO A 919 48.97 -10.82 -5.11
C PRO A 919 47.55 -11.43 -5.19
N LYS A 920 47.22 -12.35 -4.29
CA LYS A 920 45.97 -13.14 -4.30
C LYS A 920 44.68 -12.31 -4.16
N ASN A 921 44.77 -11.04 -3.73
CA ASN A 921 43.59 -10.19 -3.56
C ASN A 921 43.09 -9.58 -4.89
N SER A 922 43.97 -9.27 -5.85
CA SER A 922 43.53 -8.87 -7.20
C SER A 922 42.88 -10.03 -7.94
N ASP A 923 43.38 -11.25 -7.74
CA ASP A 923 42.81 -12.48 -8.32
C ASP A 923 41.42 -12.79 -7.70
N ALA A 924 41.27 -12.61 -6.39
CA ALA A 924 39.97 -12.75 -5.72
C ALA A 924 38.93 -11.73 -6.22
N LEU A 925 39.37 -10.57 -6.72
CA LEU A 925 38.52 -9.56 -7.37
C LEU A 925 38.32 -9.80 -8.86
N SER A 926 39.25 -10.43 -9.57
CA SER A 926 39.08 -10.85 -10.98
C SER A 926 38.10 -12.04 -11.13
N MET A 927 37.83 -12.76 -10.03
CA MET A 927 36.81 -13.82 -9.95
C MET A 927 35.35 -13.32 -9.82
N MET A 928 35.08 -12.06 -9.48
CA MET A 928 33.70 -11.52 -9.40
C MET A 928 33.01 -11.43 -10.77
N ASN A 929 31.67 -11.46 -10.79
CA ASN A 929 30.88 -11.14 -11.98
C ASN A 929 31.05 -9.65 -12.35
N PRO A 930 31.22 -9.28 -13.64
CA PRO A 930 31.11 -7.90 -14.09
C PRO A 930 29.87 -7.14 -13.59
N GLU A 931 28.69 -7.78 -13.46
CA GLU A 931 27.48 -7.15 -12.90
C GLU A 931 27.71 -6.68 -11.44
N ASP A 932 28.32 -7.53 -10.60
CA ASP A 932 28.60 -7.21 -9.20
C ASP A 932 29.63 -6.06 -9.09
N ARG A 933 30.65 -6.03 -9.96
CA ARG A 933 31.62 -4.91 -9.99
C ARG A 933 30.98 -3.59 -10.37
N GLY A 934 30.14 -3.57 -11.40
CA GLY A 934 29.38 -2.38 -11.80
C GLY A 934 28.43 -1.90 -10.70
N THR A 935 27.84 -2.85 -9.95
CA THR A 935 26.96 -2.55 -8.80
C THR A 935 27.65 -1.71 -7.72
N VAL A 936 28.95 -1.92 -7.46
CA VAL A 936 29.70 -1.09 -6.47
C VAL A 936 29.71 0.39 -6.89
N GLY A 937 29.98 0.67 -8.17
CA GLY A 937 29.96 2.03 -8.72
C GLY A 937 28.56 2.64 -8.68
N LEU A 938 27.54 1.87 -9.07
CA LEU A 938 26.14 2.31 -9.06
C LEU A 938 25.64 2.65 -7.65
N LEU A 939 25.83 1.76 -6.66
CA LEU A 939 25.39 2.02 -5.29
C LEU A 939 26.16 3.19 -4.65
N TYR A 940 27.43 3.38 -5.01
CA TYR A 940 28.20 4.57 -4.61
C TYR A 940 27.65 5.85 -5.23
N TRP A 941 27.33 5.85 -6.54
CA TRP A 941 26.71 6.99 -7.21
C TRP A 941 25.35 7.34 -6.61
N LEU A 942 24.50 6.35 -6.31
CA LEU A 942 23.23 6.59 -5.62
C LEU A 942 23.42 7.28 -4.27
N ALA A 943 24.39 6.83 -3.47
CA ALA A 943 24.70 7.46 -2.19
C ALA A 943 25.24 8.90 -2.36
N VAL A 944 26.11 9.15 -3.34
CA VAL A 944 26.65 10.48 -3.64
C VAL A 944 25.58 11.45 -4.17
N MET A 945 24.67 10.99 -5.03
CA MET A 945 23.52 11.78 -5.50
C MET A 945 22.60 12.18 -4.35
N LEU A 946 22.18 11.20 -3.54
CA LEU A 946 21.26 11.44 -2.42
C LEU A 946 21.91 12.30 -1.33
N ASP A 947 23.19 12.10 -1.00
CA ASP A 947 23.90 12.97 -0.07
C ASP A 947 24.04 14.40 -0.60
N THR A 948 24.33 14.59 -1.89
CA THR A 948 24.47 15.92 -2.51
C THR A 948 23.16 16.73 -2.44
N VAL A 949 22.03 16.11 -2.80
CA VAL A 949 20.71 16.74 -2.73
C VAL A 949 20.29 16.95 -1.26
N SER A 950 20.53 15.97 -0.39
CA SER A 950 20.26 16.06 1.06
C SER A 950 21.03 17.20 1.71
N SER A 951 22.33 17.32 1.44
CA SER A 951 23.23 18.32 2.04
C SER A 951 22.78 19.74 1.74
N SER A 952 22.46 19.99 0.48
CA SER A 952 22.00 21.27 -0.04
C SER A 952 20.64 21.68 0.54
N MET A 953 19.73 20.71 0.71
CA MET A 953 18.42 20.91 1.35
C MET A 953 18.47 21.12 2.87
N SER A 954 19.40 20.46 3.56
CA SER A 954 19.54 20.49 5.02
C SER A 954 20.66 21.42 5.50
N GLU A 955 21.19 22.24 4.60
CA GLU A 955 22.19 23.28 4.87
C GLU A 955 23.47 22.79 5.58
N ARG A 956 23.89 21.57 5.28
CA ARG A 956 25.09 20.92 5.84
C ARG A 956 26.17 20.69 4.77
N PRO A 957 27.42 20.41 5.18
CA PRO A 957 28.42 19.83 4.28
C PRO A 957 28.01 18.45 3.76
N VAL A 958 28.52 18.10 2.57
CA VAL A 958 28.50 16.74 2.03
C VAL A 958 29.36 15.81 2.88
N VAL A 959 28.97 14.54 2.97
CA VAL A 959 29.71 13.50 3.71
C VAL A 959 30.94 13.02 2.95
N VAL A 960 30.87 13.04 1.62
CA VAL A 960 31.95 12.63 0.72
C VAL A 960 32.49 13.86 0.00
N ALA A 961 33.79 14.15 0.17
CA ALA A 961 34.46 15.28 -0.44
C ALA A 961 34.52 15.17 -1.96
N ASP A 962 34.76 16.28 -2.67
CA ASP A 962 34.80 16.29 -4.13
C ASP A 962 35.91 15.38 -4.67
N ALA A 963 37.11 15.40 -4.10
CA ALA A 963 38.21 14.51 -4.48
C ALA A 963 37.87 13.01 -4.32
N ASP A 964 37.20 12.62 -3.23
CA ASP A 964 36.77 11.23 -2.98
C ASP A 964 35.60 10.79 -3.89
N SER A 965 34.93 11.74 -4.55
CA SER A 965 33.74 11.50 -5.39
C SER A 965 33.88 11.99 -6.84
N GLN A 966 35.09 12.38 -7.26
CA GLN A 966 35.44 12.80 -8.62
C GLN A 966 35.17 11.67 -9.63
N HIS A 967 34.87 12.02 -10.87
CA HIS A 967 34.64 11.05 -11.96
C HIS A 967 35.85 10.13 -12.15
N ASP A 968 35.66 8.81 -12.34
CA ASP A 968 36.78 7.83 -12.41
C ASP A 968 37.77 8.11 -13.56
N ASP A 969 37.32 8.77 -14.63
CA ASP A 969 38.15 9.21 -15.79
C ASP A 969 38.83 10.59 -15.58
N ALA A 970 38.88 11.13 -14.36
CA ALA A 970 39.65 12.34 -14.05
C ALA A 970 41.13 12.01 -13.79
N ASP A 971 42.03 12.88 -14.25
CA ASP A 971 43.49 12.74 -14.08
C ASP A 971 43.96 13.41 -12.77
N ASP A 972 44.98 12.84 -12.12
CA ASP A 972 45.50 13.35 -10.83
C ASP A 972 46.04 14.79 -10.95
N ASP A 973 46.58 15.16 -12.11
CA ASP A 973 47.07 16.52 -12.41
C ASP A 973 45.93 17.54 -12.70
N LEU A 974 44.72 17.09 -13.03
CA LEU A 974 43.60 17.99 -13.35
C LEU A 974 42.99 18.67 -12.12
N ASP A 975 43.15 18.11 -10.91
CA ASP A 975 42.59 18.67 -9.67
C ASP A 975 43.20 20.05 -9.31
N ALA A 976 44.40 20.35 -9.83
CA ALA A 976 45.00 21.68 -9.79
C ALA A 976 44.23 22.73 -10.63
N THR A 977 43.46 22.31 -11.64
CA THR A 977 42.68 23.20 -12.51
C THR A 977 41.24 23.40 -12.02
N THR A 978 40.66 22.40 -11.35
CA THR A 978 39.28 22.45 -10.82
C THR A 978 39.18 23.16 -9.46
N ASN A 979 40.31 23.56 -8.88
CA ASN A 979 40.44 23.95 -7.47
C ASN A 979 39.89 22.86 -6.51
N GLY A 980 40.07 21.59 -6.85
CA GLY A 980 39.58 20.44 -6.08
C GLY A 980 38.05 20.30 -6.03
N ARG A 981 37.33 20.80 -7.06
CA ARG A 981 35.88 20.60 -7.25
C ARG A 981 35.60 19.51 -8.29
N TRP A 982 34.35 19.06 -8.39
CA TRP A 982 33.92 18.16 -9.46
C TRP A 982 34.17 18.76 -10.86
N ASN A 983 34.77 17.97 -11.75
CA ASN A 983 35.03 18.33 -13.14
C ASN A 983 33.73 18.21 -13.96
N VAL A 984 32.93 19.29 -14.01
CA VAL A 984 31.57 19.29 -14.57
C VAL A 984 31.46 18.67 -15.98
N PRO A 985 32.34 18.99 -16.95
CA PRO A 985 32.36 18.32 -18.26
C PRO A 985 32.37 16.79 -18.23
N LEU A 986 33.09 16.16 -17.29
CA LEU A 986 33.12 14.69 -17.19
C LEU A 986 31.78 14.11 -16.71
N PHE A 987 31.10 14.79 -15.78
CA PHE A 987 29.80 14.36 -15.26
C PHE A 987 28.63 14.59 -16.24
N ILE A 988 28.71 15.59 -17.12
CA ILE A 988 27.69 15.82 -18.17
C ILE A 988 28.05 15.19 -19.53
N GLN A 989 29.30 14.77 -19.71
CA GLN A 989 29.87 14.23 -20.97
C GLN A 989 29.71 15.21 -22.17
N ASP A 990 29.78 16.52 -21.89
CA ASP A 990 29.64 17.64 -22.83
C ASP A 990 30.30 18.93 -22.26
N SER A 991 30.28 20.04 -22.99
CA SER A 991 30.79 21.36 -22.57
C SER A 991 29.67 22.33 -22.18
N LEU A 992 29.88 23.06 -21.08
CA LEU A 992 29.02 24.17 -20.63
C LEU A 992 29.09 25.41 -21.54
N GLU A 993 30.16 25.51 -22.34
CA GLU A 993 30.44 26.66 -23.20
C GLU A 993 29.98 26.43 -24.63
N GLN A 994 30.15 25.21 -25.14
CA GLN A 994 29.78 24.76 -26.48
C GLN A 994 29.08 23.39 -26.39
N PRO A 995 27.78 23.33 -26.10
CA PRO A 995 27.06 22.06 -25.96
C PRO A 995 27.00 21.30 -27.30
N HIS A 996 27.61 20.12 -27.34
CA HIS A 996 27.60 19.20 -28.49
C HIS A 996 26.31 18.39 -28.55
N MET A 997 25.56 18.27 -27.44
CA MET A 997 24.18 17.75 -27.42
C MET A 997 23.15 18.70 -28.07
N TYR A 998 23.56 19.52 -29.04
CA TYR A 998 22.69 20.46 -29.75
C TYR A 998 21.65 19.80 -30.68
N HIS A 999 21.74 18.48 -30.89
CA HIS A 999 20.63 17.68 -31.41
C HIS A 999 19.57 17.51 -30.31
N ALA A 1000 18.82 18.58 -30.06
CA ALA A 1000 17.70 18.58 -29.13
C ALA A 1000 16.69 17.48 -29.51
N VAL A 1001 16.42 16.59 -28.56
CA VAL A 1001 15.31 15.64 -28.65
C VAL A 1001 14.03 16.44 -28.47
N HIS A 1002 13.11 16.35 -29.42
CA HIS A 1002 11.81 16.99 -29.38
C HIS A 1002 10.69 15.96 -29.18
N TRP A 1003 9.56 16.38 -28.61
CA TRP A 1003 8.37 15.55 -28.48
C TRP A 1003 7.37 15.85 -29.62
N PRO A 1004 6.74 14.83 -30.26
CA PRO A 1004 6.89 13.39 -30.03
C PRO A 1004 8.13 12.77 -30.70
N CYS A 1005 8.74 11.80 -30.01
CA CYS A 1005 9.85 10.99 -30.50
C CYS A 1005 9.69 9.51 -30.06
N SER A 1006 10.68 8.65 -30.35
CA SER A 1006 10.64 7.26 -29.87
C SER A 1006 10.77 7.20 -28.35
N TYR A 1007 10.20 6.16 -27.75
CA TYR A 1007 10.24 5.94 -26.31
C TYR A 1007 11.69 5.83 -25.78
N GLU A 1008 12.57 5.21 -26.55
CA GLU A 1008 14.00 5.06 -26.24
C GLU A 1008 14.71 6.43 -26.27
N SER A 1009 14.45 7.25 -27.29
CA SER A 1009 15.00 8.62 -27.39
C SER A 1009 14.57 9.48 -26.21
N ALA A 1010 13.30 9.39 -25.81
CA ALA A 1010 12.77 10.11 -24.66
C ALA A 1010 13.33 9.58 -23.32
N ALA A 1011 13.44 8.25 -23.18
CA ALA A 1011 14.06 7.60 -22.02
C ALA A 1011 15.53 8.00 -21.85
N GLU A 1012 16.29 8.05 -22.95
CA GLU A 1012 17.69 8.49 -22.95
C GLU A 1012 17.82 9.96 -22.55
N ALA A 1013 17.00 10.84 -23.15
CA ALA A 1013 17.02 12.27 -22.87
C ALA A 1013 16.65 12.60 -21.40
N VAL A 1014 15.64 11.94 -20.85
CA VAL A 1014 15.29 12.08 -19.42
C VAL A 1014 16.42 11.54 -18.53
N THR A 1015 16.99 10.37 -18.85
CA THR A 1015 18.08 9.76 -18.08
C THR A 1015 19.34 10.64 -18.06
N LYS A 1016 19.78 11.14 -19.22
CA LYS A 1016 20.97 12.01 -19.35
C LYS A 1016 20.85 13.34 -18.60
N SER A 1017 19.62 13.79 -18.32
CA SER A 1017 19.39 15.01 -17.54
C SER A 1017 19.62 14.84 -16.02
N ALA A 1018 19.64 13.61 -15.50
CA ALA A 1018 19.71 13.35 -14.07
C ALA A 1018 21.04 13.78 -13.39
N PRO A 1019 22.24 13.57 -13.99
CA PRO A 1019 23.48 14.13 -13.46
C PRO A 1019 23.50 15.67 -13.43
N VAL A 1020 22.92 16.33 -14.45
CA VAL A 1020 22.84 17.80 -14.56
C VAL A 1020 22.06 18.39 -13.38
N LYS A 1021 20.94 17.75 -12.99
CA LYS A 1021 20.20 18.05 -11.76
C LYS A 1021 21.09 17.92 -10.51
N VAL A 1022 21.83 16.83 -10.36
CA VAL A 1022 22.69 16.59 -9.17
C VAL A 1022 23.82 17.62 -9.08
N LEU A 1023 24.42 17.98 -10.21
CA LEU A 1023 25.42 19.04 -10.31
C LEU A 1023 24.87 20.40 -9.86
N LEU A 1024 23.62 20.75 -10.19
CA LEU A 1024 22.99 21.99 -9.71
C LEU A 1024 22.93 22.02 -8.18
N PHE A 1025 22.51 20.91 -7.54
CA PHE A 1025 22.55 20.81 -6.08
C PHE A 1025 23.98 20.87 -5.52
N ARG A 1026 24.98 20.21 -6.14
CA ARG A 1026 26.39 20.30 -5.70
C ARG A 1026 26.90 21.74 -5.75
N HIS A 1027 26.57 22.48 -6.81
CA HIS A 1027 26.93 23.88 -6.98
C HIS A 1027 26.22 24.82 -5.98
N ILE A 1028 24.95 24.58 -5.68
CA ILE A 1028 24.22 25.24 -4.59
C ILE A 1028 24.94 25.01 -3.25
N SER A 1029 25.40 23.78 -2.98
CA SER A 1029 26.22 23.47 -1.80
C SER A 1029 27.56 24.22 -1.81
N TYR A 1030 28.24 24.38 -2.95
CA TYR A 1030 29.46 25.20 -3.04
C TYR A 1030 29.18 26.65 -2.64
N LEU A 1031 28.13 27.28 -3.19
CA LEU A 1031 27.75 28.65 -2.87
C LEU A 1031 27.41 28.80 -1.37
N GLN A 1032 26.53 27.95 -0.85
CA GLN A 1032 26.20 27.89 0.58
C GLN A 1032 27.44 27.79 1.47
N ASN A 1033 28.37 26.88 1.16
CA ASN A 1033 29.56 26.66 1.98
C ASN A 1033 30.57 27.83 1.90
N ILE A 1034 30.65 28.57 0.79
CA ILE A 1034 31.46 29.79 0.69
C ILE A 1034 30.85 30.89 1.57
N LEU A 1035 29.53 31.08 1.51
CA LEU A 1035 28.82 32.10 2.29
C LEU A 1035 28.93 31.84 3.80
N ARG A 1036 28.71 30.59 4.25
CA ARG A 1036 28.89 30.20 5.67
C ARG A 1036 30.34 30.32 6.15
N ARG A 1037 31.33 30.27 5.26
CA ARG A 1037 32.75 30.52 5.54
C ARG A 1037 33.14 32.01 5.48
N GLY A 1038 32.19 32.92 5.28
CA GLY A 1038 32.43 34.36 5.19
C GLY A 1038 33.10 34.82 3.89
N GLY A 1039 33.03 34.02 2.82
CA GLY A 1039 33.53 34.41 1.50
C GLY A 1039 32.75 35.58 0.90
N ARG A 1040 33.45 36.45 0.16
CA ARG A 1040 32.91 37.67 -0.48
C ARG A 1040 33.59 37.94 -1.84
N GLY A 1041 33.03 38.85 -2.63
CA GLY A 1041 33.58 39.31 -3.90
C GLY A 1041 33.81 38.18 -4.90
N LYS A 1042 34.88 38.28 -5.71
CA LYS A 1042 35.24 37.35 -6.79
C LYS A 1042 34.98 35.85 -6.51
N LYS A 1043 35.26 35.35 -5.31
CA LYS A 1043 35.07 33.90 -4.99
C LYS A 1043 33.59 33.47 -4.94
N VAL A 1044 32.72 34.39 -4.54
CA VAL A 1044 31.27 34.22 -4.58
C VAL A 1044 30.80 34.34 -6.03
N GLU A 1045 31.24 35.39 -6.74
CA GLU A 1045 30.87 35.65 -8.13
C GLU A 1045 31.29 34.53 -9.09
N GLU A 1046 32.52 34.02 -8.99
CA GLU A 1046 33.01 32.87 -9.76
C GLU A 1046 32.11 31.63 -9.53
N THR A 1047 31.60 31.45 -8.32
CA THR A 1047 30.70 30.33 -8.00
C THR A 1047 29.27 30.58 -8.48
N ILE A 1048 28.76 31.83 -8.44
CA ILE A 1048 27.49 32.21 -9.05
C ILE A 1048 27.54 32.03 -10.57
N ALA A 1049 28.62 32.50 -11.22
CA ALA A 1049 28.82 32.41 -12.66
C ALA A 1049 28.86 30.94 -13.12
N ASN A 1050 29.69 30.10 -12.50
CA ASN A 1050 29.78 28.67 -12.82
C ASN A 1050 28.45 27.93 -12.61
N THR A 1051 27.66 28.30 -11.61
CA THR A 1051 26.33 27.72 -11.36
C THR A 1051 25.28 28.22 -12.35
N THR A 1052 25.36 29.49 -12.75
CA THR A 1052 24.48 30.09 -13.77
C THR A 1052 24.76 29.53 -15.16
N SER A 1053 26.03 29.22 -15.48
CA SER A 1053 26.41 28.50 -16.71
C SER A 1053 25.80 27.10 -16.78
N LEU A 1054 25.73 26.37 -15.66
CA LEU A 1054 25.03 25.08 -15.58
C LEU A 1054 23.50 25.22 -15.73
N TYR A 1055 22.91 26.24 -15.11
CA TYR A 1055 21.49 26.56 -15.30
C TYR A 1055 21.17 26.92 -16.77
N ARG A 1056 22.07 27.66 -17.43
CA ARG A 1056 21.99 27.97 -18.87
C ARG A 1056 22.13 26.70 -19.72
N TYR A 1057 23.09 25.83 -19.43
CA TYR A 1057 23.29 24.57 -20.13
C TYR A 1057 22.00 23.74 -20.16
N TRP A 1058 21.38 23.50 -18.99
CA TRP A 1058 20.10 22.79 -18.90
C TRP A 1058 19.03 23.41 -19.81
N ASN A 1059 18.86 24.74 -19.77
CA ASN A 1059 17.84 25.42 -20.57
C ASN A 1059 18.08 25.31 -22.08
N MET A 1060 19.34 25.10 -22.51
CA MET A 1060 19.70 24.89 -23.92
C MET A 1060 19.59 23.41 -24.36
N THR A 1061 19.80 22.43 -23.48
CA THR A 1061 19.90 21.00 -23.84
C THR A 1061 18.71 20.13 -23.40
N HIS A 1062 18.10 20.41 -22.25
CA HIS A 1062 17.04 19.59 -21.66
C HIS A 1062 15.73 20.38 -21.43
N GLY A 1063 15.82 21.66 -21.07
CA GLY A 1063 14.68 22.48 -20.66
C GLY A 1063 13.61 22.65 -21.72
N ALA A 1064 13.98 22.69 -23.01
CA ALA A 1064 13.02 22.72 -24.12
C ALA A 1064 12.20 21.41 -24.19
N PHE A 1065 12.88 20.26 -24.21
CA PHE A 1065 12.23 18.95 -24.23
C PHE A 1065 11.33 18.72 -23.01
N PHE A 1066 11.80 19.10 -21.82
CA PHE A 1066 10.99 19.03 -20.60
C PHE A 1066 9.74 19.91 -20.65
N LYS A 1067 9.77 21.05 -21.37
CA LYS A 1067 8.59 21.92 -21.57
C LYS A 1067 7.62 21.35 -22.60
N GLU A 1068 8.10 20.63 -23.61
CA GLU A 1068 7.27 19.90 -24.56
C GLU A 1068 6.56 18.70 -23.88
N LEU A 1069 7.29 17.89 -23.11
CA LEU A 1069 6.71 16.82 -22.28
C LEU A 1069 5.67 17.33 -21.26
N LEU A 1070 5.86 18.55 -20.73
CA LEU A 1070 4.92 19.19 -19.81
C LEU A 1070 3.64 19.67 -20.51
N ARG A 1071 3.76 20.19 -21.74
CA ARG A 1071 2.63 20.67 -22.55
C ARG A 1071 1.76 19.51 -23.03
N ASP A 1072 2.40 18.48 -23.58
CA ASP A 1072 1.73 17.38 -24.28
C ASP A 1072 1.57 16.14 -23.38
N TYR A 1073 1.52 16.34 -22.07
CA TYR A 1073 1.68 15.34 -21.00
C TYR A 1073 0.81 14.09 -21.16
N GLU A 1074 -0.44 14.23 -21.58
CA GLU A 1074 -1.39 13.11 -21.77
C GLU A 1074 -0.93 12.12 -22.86
N SER A 1075 -0.12 12.57 -23.83
CA SER A 1075 0.47 11.71 -24.86
C SER A 1075 1.75 10.99 -24.43
N VAL A 1076 2.37 11.41 -23.32
CA VAL A 1076 3.64 10.87 -22.83
C VAL A 1076 3.40 9.50 -22.17
N PRO A 1077 4.13 8.44 -22.55
CA PRO A 1077 4.04 7.13 -21.91
C PRO A 1077 4.25 7.22 -20.39
N GLY A 1078 3.34 6.64 -19.59
CA GLY A 1078 3.27 6.96 -18.16
C GLY A 1078 4.53 6.64 -17.32
N ARG A 1079 5.37 5.67 -17.72
CA ARG A 1079 6.71 5.51 -17.12
C ARG A 1079 7.52 6.80 -17.25
N LEU A 1080 7.54 7.41 -18.43
CA LEU A 1080 8.21 8.70 -18.67
C LEU A 1080 7.49 9.83 -17.91
N GLN A 1081 6.16 9.81 -17.79
CA GLN A 1081 5.43 10.78 -16.93
C GLN A 1081 5.92 10.73 -15.47
N SER A 1082 6.14 9.53 -14.91
CA SER A 1082 6.64 9.35 -13.54
C SER A 1082 8.10 9.82 -13.39
N TRP A 1083 8.99 9.40 -14.30
CA TRP A 1083 10.39 9.82 -14.33
C TRP A 1083 10.56 11.33 -14.49
N PHE A 1084 9.73 11.94 -15.35
CA PHE A 1084 9.70 13.37 -15.61
C PHE A 1084 9.40 14.18 -14.35
N VAL A 1085 8.40 13.77 -13.53
CA VAL A 1085 8.12 14.41 -12.23
C VAL A 1085 9.36 14.35 -11.31
N CYS A 1086 10.02 13.18 -11.26
CA CYS A 1086 11.20 12.92 -10.40
C CYS A 1086 12.48 13.68 -10.82
N ILE A 1087 12.47 14.36 -11.96
CA ILE A 1087 13.54 15.26 -12.40
C ILE A 1087 13.09 16.72 -12.44
N SER A 1088 11.95 17.01 -13.09
CA SER A 1088 11.46 18.38 -13.36
C SER A 1088 11.21 19.17 -12.07
N ALA A 1089 10.54 18.57 -11.08
CA ALA A 1089 10.27 19.23 -9.82
C ALA A 1089 11.55 19.51 -9.01
N HIS A 1090 12.51 18.60 -9.08
CA HIS A 1090 13.79 18.72 -8.39
C HIS A 1090 14.68 19.80 -9.01
N TRP A 1091 14.73 19.87 -10.35
CA TRP A 1091 15.45 20.92 -11.07
C TRP A 1091 14.91 22.29 -10.70
N ASN A 1092 13.57 22.46 -10.76
CA ASN A 1092 12.94 23.74 -10.48
C ASN A 1092 12.99 24.14 -9.00
N LEU A 1093 13.01 23.18 -8.05
CA LEU A 1093 13.38 23.47 -6.66
C LEU A 1093 14.84 23.94 -6.52
N GLY A 1094 15.78 23.29 -7.22
CA GLY A 1094 17.18 23.72 -7.26
C GLY A 1094 17.33 25.15 -7.78
N ALA A 1095 16.64 25.49 -8.87
CA ALA A 1095 16.61 26.84 -9.42
C ALA A 1095 16.02 27.87 -8.44
N LEU A 1096 14.94 27.53 -7.72
CA LEU A 1096 14.39 28.40 -6.67
C LEU A 1096 15.38 28.59 -5.50
N MET A 1097 16.09 27.53 -5.08
CA MET A 1097 17.13 27.61 -4.05
C MET A 1097 18.37 28.41 -4.50
N LEU A 1098 18.71 28.35 -5.80
CA LEU A 1098 19.76 29.19 -6.39
C LEU A 1098 19.33 30.67 -6.41
N ALA A 1099 18.09 30.95 -6.79
CA ALA A 1099 17.52 32.29 -6.75
C ALA A 1099 17.57 32.90 -5.34
N ASP A 1100 17.17 32.13 -4.31
CA ASP A 1100 17.26 32.56 -2.89
C ASP A 1100 18.69 32.97 -2.48
N LEU A 1101 19.70 32.19 -2.90
CA LEU A 1101 21.10 32.44 -2.52
C LEU A 1101 21.72 33.62 -3.28
N ILE A 1102 21.33 33.84 -4.53
CA ILE A 1102 21.79 34.99 -5.32
C ILE A 1102 21.13 36.28 -4.78
N GLU A 1103 19.84 36.24 -4.47
CA GLU A 1103 19.10 37.34 -3.84
C GLU A 1103 19.73 37.73 -2.50
N TYR A 1104 20.04 36.75 -1.64
CA TYR A 1104 20.76 36.98 -0.39
C TYR A 1104 22.15 37.62 -0.58
N VAL A 1105 22.90 37.21 -1.62
CA VAL A 1105 24.21 37.79 -1.94
C VAL A 1105 24.10 39.25 -2.38
N ASP A 1106 23.08 39.57 -3.17
CA ASP A 1106 22.86 40.91 -3.71
C ASP A 1106 22.25 41.86 -2.65
N GLU A 1107 21.31 41.39 -1.82
CA GLU A 1107 20.74 42.16 -0.69
C GLU A 1107 21.76 42.52 0.40
N ASN A 1108 22.79 41.69 0.61
CA ASN A 1108 23.76 41.83 1.71
C ASN A 1108 25.13 42.36 1.25
N GLU A 1109 25.23 42.85 0.01
CA GLU A 1109 26.46 43.39 -0.60
C GLU A 1109 27.67 42.41 -0.48
N ILE A 1110 27.42 41.11 -0.67
CA ILE A 1110 28.42 40.04 -0.51
C ILE A 1110 29.21 39.80 -1.82
N GLY A 1111 28.61 40.10 -2.97
CA GLY A 1111 29.15 39.88 -4.31
C GLY A 1111 30.17 40.93 -4.77
N GLU A 1112 30.29 41.12 -6.09
CA GLU A 1112 30.99 42.27 -6.70
C GLU A 1112 29.97 43.23 -7.32
N THR A 1113 30.11 44.53 -7.05
CA THR A 1113 29.08 45.55 -7.32
C THR A 1113 28.61 45.57 -8.78
N ASP A 1114 29.52 45.44 -9.74
CA ASP A 1114 29.19 45.41 -11.17
C ASP A 1114 28.41 44.16 -11.58
N ALA A 1115 28.70 43.01 -10.94
CA ALA A 1115 28.03 41.74 -11.20
C ALA A 1115 26.62 41.72 -10.58
N SER A 1116 26.47 42.21 -9.34
CA SER A 1116 25.16 42.46 -8.70
C SER A 1116 24.32 43.43 -9.53
N TYR A 1117 24.90 44.54 -10.00
CA TYR A 1117 24.21 45.50 -10.87
C TYR A 1117 23.76 44.86 -12.20
N GLY A 1118 24.59 44.00 -12.80
CA GLY A 1118 24.23 43.21 -13.97
C GLY A 1118 23.06 42.24 -13.73
N ARG A 1119 23.00 41.57 -12.58
CA ARG A 1119 21.88 40.68 -12.20
C ARG A 1119 20.59 41.42 -11.94
N LEU A 1120 20.66 42.53 -11.21
CA LEU A 1120 19.51 43.37 -10.86
C LEU A 1120 18.91 44.04 -12.10
N SER A 1121 19.73 44.68 -12.93
CA SER A 1121 19.27 45.34 -14.17
C SER A 1121 18.69 44.37 -15.20
N SER A 1122 19.22 43.14 -15.28
CA SER A 1122 18.65 42.08 -16.13
C SER A 1122 17.45 41.35 -15.53
N LYS A 1123 17.08 41.62 -14.27
CA LYS A 1123 16.07 40.90 -13.46
C LYS A 1123 16.29 39.39 -13.43
N MET A 1124 17.55 38.94 -13.28
CA MET A 1124 17.91 37.52 -13.42
C MET A 1124 17.20 36.63 -12.39
N VAL A 1125 17.22 37.05 -11.11
CA VAL A 1125 16.58 36.31 -10.00
C VAL A 1125 15.06 36.19 -10.22
N THR A 1126 14.38 37.30 -10.53
CA THR A 1126 12.93 37.33 -10.76
C THR A 1126 12.52 36.38 -11.89
N LYS A 1127 13.22 36.43 -13.04
CA LYS A 1127 12.94 35.54 -14.19
C LYS A 1127 13.17 34.06 -13.87
N MET A 1128 14.17 33.76 -13.03
CA MET A 1128 14.43 32.39 -12.56
C MET A 1128 13.31 31.90 -11.62
N ARG A 1129 12.89 32.74 -10.65
CA ARG A 1129 11.75 32.46 -9.76
C ARG A 1129 10.47 32.22 -10.57
N GLU A 1130 10.13 33.13 -11.48
CA GLU A 1130 8.94 33.04 -12.34
C GLU A 1130 8.91 31.76 -13.18
N SER A 1131 9.98 31.45 -13.94
CA SER A 1131 10.00 30.27 -14.82
C SER A 1131 9.81 28.99 -14.01
N SER A 1132 10.55 28.83 -12.91
CA SER A 1132 10.49 27.63 -12.09
C SER A 1132 9.19 27.49 -11.30
N ALA A 1133 8.61 28.59 -10.81
CA ALA A 1133 7.29 28.55 -10.17
C ALA A 1133 6.19 28.18 -11.18
N LYS A 1134 6.20 28.77 -12.39
CA LYS A 1134 5.23 28.50 -13.46
C LYS A 1134 5.33 27.04 -13.93
N GLU A 1135 6.54 26.53 -14.16
CA GLU A 1135 6.77 25.11 -14.47
C GLU A 1135 6.28 24.17 -13.36
N LEU A 1136 6.45 24.53 -12.08
CA LEU A 1136 5.96 23.73 -10.95
C LEU A 1136 4.42 23.75 -10.82
N SER A 1137 3.78 24.88 -11.12
CA SER A 1137 2.30 24.98 -11.15
C SER A 1137 1.72 24.10 -12.26
N GLU A 1138 2.25 24.19 -13.48
CA GLU A 1138 1.82 23.31 -14.58
C GLU A 1138 2.09 21.83 -14.26
N LEU A 1139 3.22 21.51 -13.63
CA LEU A 1139 3.56 20.15 -13.21
C LEU A 1139 2.55 19.61 -12.18
N ALA A 1140 2.19 20.40 -11.17
CA ALA A 1140 1.16 20.02 -10.19
C ALA A 1140 -0.22 19.85 -10.84
N ARG A 1141 -0.55 20.70 -11.83
CA ARG A 1141 -1.81 20.64 -12.58
C ARG A 1141 -1.94 19.35 -13.39
N VAL A 1142 -0.91 18.94 -14.15
CA VAL A 1142 -0.98 17.74 -15.03
C VAL A 1142 -0.74 16.42 -14.29
N SER A 1143 -0.02 16.43 -13.16
CA SER A 1143 0.28 15.22 -12.36
C SER A 1143 -0.77 14.88 -11.30
N THR A 1144 -1.93 15.56 -11.30
CA THR A 1144 -3.07 15.32 -10.39
C THR A 1144 -4.40 15.23 -11.14
N PRO A 1145 -5.42 14.49 -10.62
CA PRO A 1145 -6.66 14.23 -11.34
C PRO A 1145 -7.43 15.48 -11.78
N SER A 1146 -7.98 15.47 -12.99
CA SER A 1146 -8.80 16.56 -13.53
C SER A 1146 -10.20 16.57 -12.91
N GLN A 1147 -10.60 17.70 -12.31
CA GLN A 1147 -11.88 17.83 -11.57
C GLN A 1147 -13.15 17.69 -12.45
N ASN A 1148 -13.02 17.78 -13.77
CA ASN A 1148 -14.16 17.78 -14.71
C ASN A 1148 -14.50 16.38 -15.30
N LEU A 1149 -13.84 15.30 -14.85
CA LEU A 1149 -14.06 13.93 -15.35
C LEU A 1149 -14.86 13.08 -14.36
N THR A 1150 -16.14 13.41 -14.23
CA THR A 1150 -17.13 12.55 -13.56
C THR A 1150 -17.40 11.28 -14.39
N SER A 1151 -17.01 10.13 -13.86
CA SER A 1151 -17.27 8.78 -14.39
C SER A 1151 -16.51 8.37 -15.67
N LEU A 1152 -16.22 7.07 -15.77
CA LEU A 1152 -15.69 6.33 -16.94
C LEU A 1152 -14.24 6.58 -17.41
N ALA A 1153 -13.40 7.37 -16.73
CA ALA A 1153 -11.98 7.50 -17.08
C ALA A 1153 -11.14 6.28 -16.64
N THR A 1154 -10.36 5.70 -17.56
CA THR A 1154 -9.36 4.63 -17.31
C THR A 1154 -8.31 5.09 -16.29
N PRO A 1155 -7.83 4.24 -15.35
CA PRO A 1155 -6.82 4.63 -14.37
C PRO A 1155 -5.53 5.16 -15.01
N GLN A 1156 -5.14 6.38 -14.59
CA GLN A 1156 -3.92 7.06 -15.02
C GLN A 1156 -2.71 6.30 -14.43
N MET A 1157 -2.16 5.36 -15.22
CA MET A 1157 -1.17 4.32 -14.85
C MET A 1157 -1.78 2.95 -14.48
N SER A 1158 -2.55 2.36 -15.40
CA SER A 1158 -3.14 1.00 -15.31
C SER A 1158 -2.15 -0.16 -15.04
N HIS A 1159 -0.84 0.05 -15.18
CA HIS A 1159 0.20 -0.95 -14.90
C HIS A 1159 0.85 -0.82 -13.52
N PHE A 1160 0.49 0.20 -12.73
CA PHE A 1160 1.04 0.46 -11.40
C PHE A 1160 0.07 0.01 -10.30
N HIS A 1161 0.58 -0.21 -9.10
CA HIS A 1161 -0.22 -0.51 -7.91
C HIS A 1161 -1.29 0.57 -7.66
N HIS A 1162 -2.51 0.14 -7.28
CA HIS A 1162 -3.67 1.01 -7.07
C HIS A 1162 -3.44 2.16 -6.05
N ALA A 1163 -2.45 2.04 -5.17
CA ALA A 1163 -2.08 3.11 -4.23
C ALA A 1163 -1.33 4.31 -4.88
N VAL A 1164 -0.95 4.22 -6.15
CA VAL A 1164 -0.29 5.31 -6.92
C VAL A 1164 -0.91 5.58 -8.29
N SER A 1165 -1.78 4.71 -8.81
CA SER A 1165 -2.46 4.87 -10.11
C SER A 1165 -3.57 5.95 -10.14
N GLU A 1166 -3.71 6.74 -9.08
CA GLU A 1166 -4.57 7.93 -9.04
C GLU A 1166 -3.85 9.15 -9.63
N ALA A 1167 -2.54 9.30 -9.37
CA ALA A 1167 -1.81 10.52 -9.65
C ALA A 1167 -0.30 10.24 -9.73
N THR A 1168 0.34 10.58 -10.84
CA THR A 1168 1.79 10.34 -11.06
C THR A 1168 2.67 11.04 -10.03
N ILE A 1169 2.21 12.13 -9.43
CA ILE A 1169 2.84 12.81 -8.28
C ILE A 1169 3.10 11.87 -7.07
N LEU A 1170 2.32 10.78 -6.93
CA LEU A 1170 2.44 9.83 -5.83
C LEU A 1170 3.61 8.84 -6.02
N THR A 1171 4.14 8.66 -7.23
CA THR A 1171 5.22 7.69 -7.52
C THR A 1171 6.60 8.18 -7.10
N GLU A 1172 6.76 9.48 -6.81
CA GLU A 1172 8.03 10.04 -6.32
C GLU A 1172 8.47 9.37 -5.00
N PRO A 1173 9.66 8.72 -4.95
CA PRO A 1173 10.14 8.09 -3.73
C PRO A 1173 10.53 9.08 -2.62
N TRP A 1174 11.04 10.27 -2.95
CA TRP A 1174 11.56 11.24 -1.97
C TRP A 1174 10.64 12.46 -1.80
N THR A 1175 9.43 12.19 -1.32
CA THR A 1175 8.30 13.13 -1.18
C THR A 1175 8.65 14.55 -0.68
N ILE A 1176 9.63 14.70 0.22
CA ILE A 1176 10.10 16.00 0.76
C ILE A 1176 10.52 17.01 -0.32
N LEU A 1177 11.07 16.55 -1.45
CA LEU A 1177 11.51 17.42 -2.54
C LEU A 1177 10.31 18.06 -3.26
N LEU A 1178 9.22 17.30 -3.46
CA LEU A 1178 7.96 17.86 -3.98
C LEU A 1178 7.29 18.80 -2.97
N ILE A 1179 7.29 18.45 -1.68
CA ILE A 1179 6.74 19.34 -0.63
C ILE A 1179 7.44 20.70 -0.68
N ARG A 1180 8.79 20.71 -0.71
CA ARG A 1180 9.59 21.93 -0.78
C ARG A 1180 9.40 22.68 -2.11
N ALA A 1181 9.31 21.98 -3.23
CA ALA A 1181 9.10 22.57 -4.55
C ALA A 1181 7.76 23.30 -4.63
N PHE A 1182 6.65 22.61 -4.37
CA PHE A 1182 5.32 23.20 -4.47
C PHE A 1182 5.05 24.24 -3.39
N ALA A 1183 5.55 24.06 -2.16
CA ALA A 1183 5.45 25.09 -1.13
C ALA A 1183 6.19 26.39 -1.53
N LYS A 1184 7.41 26.30 -2.09
CA LYS A 1184 8.13 27.48 -2.60
C LYS A 1184 7.43 28.10 -3.81
N ALA A 1185 6.89 27.31 -4.74
CA ALA A 1185 6.13 27.82 -5.88
C ALA A 1185 4.86 28.56 -5.43
N THR A 1186 4.07 27.99 -4.50
CA THR A 1186 2.93 28.69 -3.89
C THR A 1186 3.37 29.96 -3.18
N MET A 1187 4.49 29.96 -2.45
CA MET A 1187 4.99 31.19 -1.79
C MET A 1187 5.34 32.30 -2.79
N VAL A 1188 5.88 31.98 -3.97
CA VAL A 1188 6.07 32.96 -5.06
C VAL A 1188 4.73 33.51 -5.53
N PHE A 1189 3.76 32.65 -5.87
CA PHE A 1189 2.45 33.09 -6.35
C PHE A 1189 1.63 33.87 -5.33
N LEU A 1190 1.69 33.52 -4.04
CA LEU A 1190 1.02 34.29 -2.99
C LEU A 1190 1.70 35.66 -2.75
N GLN A 1191 3.00 35.80 -3.03
CA GLN A 1191 3.68 37.09 -3.00
C GLN A 1191 3.31 37.93 -4.23
N GLU A 1192 3.35 37.37 -5.45
CA GLU A 1192 2.87 38.04 -6.67
C GLU A 1192 1.43 38.54 -6.48
N ALA A 1193 0.52 37.68 -6.00
CA ALA A 1193 -0.88 38.04 -5.73
C ALA A 1193 -1.01 39.16 -4.68
N LYS A 1194 -0.14 39.19 -3.66
CA LYS A 1194 -0.09 40.30 -2.69
C LYS A 1194 0.40 41.59 -3.35
N ASP A 1195 1.46 41.52 -4.15
CA ASP A 1195 2.04 42.69 -4.84
C ASP A 1195 1.03 43.31 -5.82
N TYR A 1196 0.20 42.51 -6.49
CA TYR A 1196 -0.90 43.01 -7.34
C TYR A 1196 -2.00 43.74 -6.54
N LEU A 1197 -2.26 43.33 -5.30
CA LEU A 1197 -3.22 44.02 -4.41
C LEU A 1197 -2.67 45.33 -3.85
N GLU A 1198 -1.36 45.41 -3.57
CA GLU A 1198 -0.71 46.56 -2.95
C GLU A 1198 -0.25 47.61 -3.96
N TYR A 1199 0.24 47.19 -5.14
CA TYR A 1199 0.84 48.06 -6.16
C TYR A 1199 0.10 48.06 -7.51
N GLY A 1200 -1.08 47.43 -7.58
CA GLY A 1200 -1.87 47.22 -8.80
C GLY A 1200 -1.97 48.40 -9.80
N PRO A 1201 -2.14 49.68 -9.39
CA PRO A 1201 -2.32 50.79 -10.32
C PRO A 1201 -1.11 51.17 -11.18
N THR A 1202 0.10 50.65 -10.92
CA THR A 1202 1.34 51.15 -11.55
C THR A 1202 2.14 50.11 -12.35
N ALA A 1203 1.79 48.82 -12.29
CA ALA A 1203 2.64 47.73 -12.79
C ALA A 1203 2.04 46.85 -13.91
N SER A 1204 0.71 46.76 -14.02
CA SER A 1204 0.04 45.85 -14.98
C SER A 1204 -1.02 46.57 -15.82
N THR A 1205 -1.23 46.08 -17.05
CA THR A 1205 -2.31 46.52 -17.95
C THR A 1205 -3.68 45.92 -17.59
N ASN A 1206 -3.73 44.85 -16.79
CA ASN A 1206 -4.99 44.26 -16.31
C ASN A 1206 -4.82 43.54 -14.94
N PRO A 1207 -4.58 44.29 -13.83
CA PRO A 1207 -4.16 43.71 -12.54
C PRO A 1207 -5.12 42.65 -11.97
N SER A 1208 -6.42 42.74 -12.29
CA SER A 1208 -7.43 41.76 -11.88
C SER A 1208 -7.24 40.39 -12.55
N SER A 1209 -6.72 40.35 -13.78
CA SER A 1209 -6.43 39.11 -14.50
C SER A 1209 -5.19 38.43 -13.92
N ASP A 1210 -4.11 39.18 -13.74
CA ASP A 1210 -2.83 38.64 -13.27
C ASP A 1210 -2.94 38.08 -11.84
N PHE A 1211 -3.69 38.78 -10.98
CA PHE A 1211 -4.03 38.29 -9.64
C PHE A 1211 -4.76 36.93 -9.69
N GLN A 1212 -5.75 36.77 -10.58
CA GLN A 1212 -6.50 35.50 -10.70
C GLN A 1212 -5.64 34.39 -11.32
N GLU A 1213 -4.75 34.68 -12.26
CA GLU A 1213 -3.80 33.67 -12.77
C GLU A 1213 -2.87 33.20 -11.65
N SER A 1214 -2.21 34.12 -10.95
CA SER A 1214 -1.28 33.76 -9.87
C SER A 1214 -2.00 32.98 -8.74
N MET A 1215 -3.23 33.36 -8.40
CA MET A 1215 -4.07 32.64 -7.44
C MET A 1215 -4.61 31.28 -7.95
N HIS A 1216 -4.67 31.05 -9.27
CA HIS A 1216 -4.91 29.71 -9.84
C HIS A 1216 -3.66 28.85 -9.72
N ARG A 1217 -2.49 29.39 -10.10
CA ARG A 1217 -1.20 28.69 -10.03
C ARG A 1217 -0.82 28.30 -8.59
N ALA A 1218 -1.12 29.16 -7.63
CA ALA A 1218 -1.06 28.85 -6.20
C ALA A 1218 -1.94 27.65 -5.82
N GLN A 1219 -3.18 27.60 -6.34
CA GLN A 1219 -4.16 26.54 -6.08
C GLN A 1219 -3.74 25.19 -6.69
N ASP A 1220 -3.13 25.17 -7.88
CA ASP A 1220 -2.58 23.95 -8.50
C ASP A 1220 -1.48 23.33 -7.61
N CYS A 1221 -0.52 24.15 -7.15
CA CYS A 1221 0.53 23.71 -6.24
C CYS A 1221 -0.03 23.21 -4.89
N ILE A 1222 -1.06 23.88 -4.33
CA ILE A 1222 -1.75 23.45 -3.10
C ILE A 1222 -2.47 22.11 -3.30
N LYS A 1223 -3.13 21.90 -4.45
CA LYS A 1223 -3.73 20.61 -4.83
C LYS A 1223 -2.67 19.51 -4.92
N GLY A 1224 -1.51 19.79 -5.50
CA GLY A 1224 -0.36 18.88 -5.53
C GLY A 1224 0.11 18.48 -4.12
N LEU A 1225 0.29 19.45 -3.22
CA LEU A 1225 0.62 19.20 -1.81
C LEU A 1225 -0.48 18.38 -1.08
N TRP A 1226 -1.75 18.65 -1.37
CA TRP A 1226 -2.88 17.95 -0.75
C TRP A 1226 -2.96 16.48 -1.19
N ILE A 1227 -2.71 16.19 -2.48
CA ILE A 1227 -2.64 14.82 -3.01
C ILE A 1227 -1.43 14.07 -2.45
N LEU A 1228 -0.26 14.72 -2.35
CA LEU A 1228 0.87 14.18 -1.57
C LEU A 1228 0.52 13.97 -0.10
N GLY A 1229 -0.42 14.77 0.42
CA GLY A 1229 -1.08 14.61 1.72
C GLY A 1229 -1.92 13.35 1.88
N LYS A 1230 -2.02 12.47 0.86
CA LYS A 1230 -2.47 11.08 1.02
C LYS A 1230 -1.39 10.17 1.61
N LYS A 1231 -0.10 10.42 1.30
CA LYS A 1231 1.06 9.64 1.81
C LYS A 1231 1.90 10.36 2.90
N SER A 1232 1.76 11.68 3.06
CA SER A 1232 2.61 12.50 3.95
C SER A 1232 1.82 13.46 4.84
N ASP A 1233 2.03 13.36 6.16
CA ASP A 1233 1.49 14.32 7.14
C ASP A 1233 2.01 15.74 6.90
N MET A 1234 3.30 15.87 6.55
CA MET A 1234 3.93 17.15 6.27
C MET A 1234 3.35 17.81 5.00
N ALA A 1235 3.08 17.02 3.95
CA ALA A 1235 2.46 17.55 2.74
C ALA A 1235 1.03 18.06 3.01
N ARG A 1236 0.24 17.30 3.77
CA ARG A 1236 -1.11 17.69 4.20
C ARG A 1236 -1.08 19.01 4.99
N LYS A 1237 -0.26 19.09 6.04
CA LYS A 1237 -0.16 20.30 6.88
C LYS A 1237 0.31 21.53 6.08
N SER A 1238 1.27 21.37 5.18
CA SER A 1238 1.70 22.44 4.26
C SER A 1238 0.58 22.91 3.35
N ALA A 1239 -0.22 21.98 2.79
CA ALA A 1239 -1.39 22.32 1.97
C ALA A 1239 -2.43 23.10 2.78
N ASP A 1240 -2.73 22.67 4.01
CA ASP A 1240 -3.71 23.32 4.88
C ASP A 1240 -3.29 24.76 5.27
N THR A 1241 -2.03 24.95 5.67
CA THR A 1241 -1.46 26.26 6.01
C THR A 1241 -1.42 27.20 4.79
N LEU A 1242 -1.03 26.71 3.61
CA LEU A 1242 -1.03 27.50 2.38
C LEU A 1242 -2.46 27.80 1.87
N ALA A 1243 -3.40 26.87 2.00
CA ALA A 1243 -4.81 27.10 1.67
C ALA A 1243 -5.47 28.11 2.63
N ALA A 1244 -5.03 28.18 3.89
CA ALA A 1244 -5.46 29.23 4.82
C ALA A 1244 -4.90 30.61 4.40
N ALA A 1245 -3.63 30.71 3.99
CA ALA A 1245 -3.05 31.94 3.47
C ALA A 1245 -3.70 32.40 2.15
N MET A 1246 -3.91 31.48 1.21
CA MET A 1246 -4.60 31.76 -0.06
C MET A 1246 -6.05 32.23 0.16
N ARG A 1247 -6.78 31.65 1.13
CA ARG A 1247 -8.11 32.14 1.51
C ARG A 1247 -8.08 33.56 2.07
N LYS A 1248 -7.06 33.93 2.87
CA LYS A 1248 -6.91 35.31 3.37
C LYS A 1248 -6.67 36.33 2.26
N LEU A 1249 -5.92 35.99 1.21
CA LEU A 1249 -5.69 36.90 0.07
C LEU A 1249 -6.91 37.04 -0.85
N ARG A 1250 -7.96 36.22 -0.71
CA ARG A 1250 -9.24 36.35 -1.43
C ARG A 1250 -10.29 37.22 -0.67
N LEU A 1251 -9.93 37.88 0.44
CA LEU A 1251 -10.83 38.62 1.36
C LEU A 1251 -10.38 40.08 1.63
#